data_AF-A0AAN9J4Q1-F1
#
_entry.id   AF-A0AAN9J4Q1-F1
#
_cell.length_a   1.000
_cell.length_b   1.000
_cell.length_c   1.000
_cell.angle_alpha   90.00
_cell.angle_beta   90.00
_cell.angle_gamma   90.00
#
_symmetry.space_group_name_H-M   'P 1'
#
loop_
_entity.id
_entity.type
_entity.pdbx_description
1 polymer ?
#
loop_
_entity_poly.entity_id
_entity_poly.type
_entity_poly.pdbx_seq_one_letter_code
_entity_poly.pdbx_strand_id
1 'polypeptide(L)'
;MSRSPSFKVKTDLSPTLDPESLQKWIIAFCAIRFDLEQGQLVEVCYPAGFLTHDEELEIAYNSFPDSVSQQHNRSSIHDCIFFFRFRRRFKAQTGNATNSEITEVDKELSPKSIDKINVSRRLSGTSSAGASKYIYGYVFNRQRHDERLKRGGEQKSVVILSHSPYSSVFRPLLQIVGPLYFDMGKKALEHIAAYVSAWPAPVPGKLMELPIGNATLKVNLPPAHCFSLESGVVSFDESVSSVASLPSSNQSSQQGLFHDSDLFGTFRGLLLQLWLLWELVLIGEPILIIAPTPPQCCEAVASLVSLVAPLICSVDFRPYFTIHDPEFARLNSIQEGETFPSMVLGVTNLFFLKALRNIPHIISVGSPPPNSNRVSFSARSSTDRVSGSPGGLGLRQFSLNKFSPSSLLSAVKLRRDGPLCLMTEHKEAIWSTYSATTKPDTSILNRLIDAGVSPRVEESMSVVNNEILRRHFLELTTNFLAPFGPYFRTTAPSEGSSPYVDPPPLPPFNVDEFLSSLSDRGPGKFLLKRMKSNWLDFYRRFLNGPNFMPWFRRRRAVAEQEQDRLWKHARMKADIQQLISKMSELEIVDSFNVIERLLLREVQLQQSGNGGVDSMATCQKLTRDLRAVFNVLSKDMQELMLSNPQRASLLRGSPE
;
A
#
# COMPACT_ATOMS: atom_id res chain seq x y z
N MET A 1 23.50 16.64 -17.90
CA MET A 1 22.77 17.78 -17.33
C MET A 1 21.66 18.20 -18.29
N SER A 2 20.48 17.61 -18.19
CA SER A 2 19.25 18.23 -18.68
C SER A 2 18.92 19.38 -17.71
N ARG A 3 18.78 20.61 -18.21
CA ARG A 3 18.21 21.69 -17.39
C ARG A 3 16.74 21.38 -17.21
N SER A 4 16.31 21.10 -15.98
CA SER A 4 14.90 21.14 -15.61
C SER A 4 14.32 22.49 -16.05
N PRO A 5 13.07 22.55 -16.55
CA PRO A 5 12.43 23.83 -16.83
C PRO A 5 12.45 24.66 -15.53
N SER A 6 12.90 25.93 -15.62
CA SER A 6 13.10 26.76 -14.44
C SER A 6 11.76 26.99 -13.73
N PHE A 7 11.53 26.26 -12.64
CA PHE A 7 10.43 26.54 -11.73
C PHE A 7 10.62 27.96 -11.20
N LYS A 8 9.60 28.79 -11.36
CA LYS A 8 9.58 30.13 -10.79
C LYS A 8 8.38 30.20 -9.86
N VAL A 9 8.63 30.50 -8.60
CA VAL A 9 7.58 30.91 -7.66
C VAL A 9 6.89 32.11 -8.28
N LYS A 10 5.56 32.07 -8.41
CA LYS A 10 4.80 33.26 -8.79
C LYS A 10 4.92 34.27 -7.66
N THR A 11 5.45 35.46 -7.96
CA THR A 11 5.58 36.56 -6.99
C THR A 11 4.23 37.15 -6.59
N ASP A 12 3.20 36.96 -7.41
CA ASP A 12 1.85 37.45 -7.15
C ASP A 12 1.06 36.40 -6.37
N LEU A 13 0.70 36.77 -5.12
CA LEU A 13 -0.19 36.04 -4.21
C LEU A 13 0.22 34.57 -3.97
N SER A 14 1.12 34.37 -2.99
CA SER A 14 1.18 33.08 -2.29
C SER A 14 -0.20 32.78 -1.70
N PRO A 15 -0.84 31.63 -2.02
CA PRO A 15 -2.17 31.32 -1.48
C PRO A 15 -2.13 31.30 0.05
N THR A 16 -3.22 31.72 0.69
CA THR A 16 -3.36 31.69 2.15
C THR A 16 -3.27 30.25 2.64
N LEU A 17 -2.29 29.96 3.49
CA LEU A 17 -2.05 28.61 4.00
C LEU A 17 -3.20 28.16 4.90
N ASP A 18 -3.89 27.10 4.49
CA ASP A 18 -4.81 26.34 5.34
C ASP A 18 -4.11 25.10 5.92
N PRO A 19 -3.84 25.04 7.25
CA PRO A 19 -3.22 23.88 7.89
C PRO A 19 -4.05 22.60 7.79
N GLU A 20 -5.37 22.67 7.72
CA GLU A 20 -6.23 21.48 7.64
C GLU A 20 -6.19 20.86 6.25
N SER A 21 -6.23 21.68 5.19
CA SER A 21 -6.07 21.17 3.82
C SER A 21 -4.65 20.72 3.51
N LEU A 22 -3.61 21.31 4.13
CA LEU A 22 -2.26 20.77 4.07
C LEU A 22 -2.17 19.35 4.67
N GLN A 23 -2.77 19.13 5.84
CA GLN A 23 -2.74 17.83 6.55
C GLN A 23 -3.42 16.68 5.79
N LYS A 24 -4.33 16.99 4.84
CA LYS A 24 -4.92 15.98 3.93
C LYS A 24 -3.87 15.32 3.02
N TRP A 25 -2.72 15.98 2.82
CA TRP A 25 -1.63 15.51 1.97
C TRP A 25 -0.33 15.24 2.75
N ILE A 26 0.11 16.19 3.58
CA ILE A 26 1.45 16.22 4.20
C ILE A 26 1.32 16.46 5.72
N ILE A 27 2.02 15.64 6.51
CA ILE A 27 2.13 15.81 7.96
C ILE A 27 3.06 16.99 8.26
N ALA A 28 4.29 16.92 7.72
CA ALA A 28 5.29 17.98 7.78
C ALA A 28 6.34 17.83 6.68
N PHE A 29 6.99 18.94 6.37
CA PHE A 29 8.28 19.01 5.71
C PHE A 29 9.38 19.09 6.77
N CYS A 30 10.45 18.31 6.60
CA CYS A 30 11.64 18.39 7.45
C CYS A 30 12.87 18.72 6.61
N ALA A 31 13.77 19.54 7.15
CA ALA A 31 15.13 19.68 6.64
C ALA A 31 16.11 19.16 7.70
N ILE A 32 16.99 18.26 7.31
CA ILE A 32 17.92 17.56 8.21
C ILE A 32 19.35 17.85 7.75
N ARG A 33 20.19 18.34 8.66
CA ARG A 33 21.61 18.62 8.42
C ARG A 33 22.48 17.58 9.12
N PHE A 34 23.64 17.28 8.54
CA PHE A 34 24.66 16.50 9.25
C PHE A 34 25.57 17.45 10.05
N ASP A 35 25.56 17.31 11.37
CA ASP A 35 26.45 17.97 12.32
C ASP A 35 27.64 17.06 12.67
N LEU A 36 28.81 17.64 12.93
CA LEU A 36 30.04 16.87 13.20
C LEU A 36 30.12 16.33 14.62
N GLU A 37 29.46 16.98 15.57
CA GLU A 37 29.50 16.63 16.99
C GLU A 37 28.27 15.83 17.39
N GLN A 38 27.11 16.16 16.79
CA GLN A 38 25.81 15.57 17.17
C GLN A 38 25.23 14.60 16.13
N GLY A 39 25.83 14.49 14.93
CA GLY A 39 25.32 13.64 13.85
C GLY A 39 24.11 14.24 13.12
N GLN A 40 23.12 13.42 12.80
CA GLN A 40 21.94 13.83 12.03
C GLN A 40 20.99 14.68 12.88
N LEU A 41 20.77 15.94 12.51
CA LEU A 41 19.88 16.86 13.24
C LEU A 41 18.79 17.46 12.35
N VAL A 42 17.54 17.46 12.84
CA VAL A 42 16.44 18.21 12.23
C VAL A 42 16.70 19.71 12.45
N GLU A 43 16.93 20.44 11.35
CA GLU A 43 17.17 21.89 11.33
C GLU A 43 15.86 22.67 11.21
N VAL A 44 14.91 22.13 10.45
CA VAL A 44 13.60 22.73 10.20
C VAL A 44 12.53 21.64 10.23
N CYS A 45 11.42 21.89 10.91
CA CYS A 45 10.18 21.13 10.85
C CYS A 45 9.04 22.11 10.55
N TYR A 46 8.22 21.83 9.53
CA TYR A 46 7.14 22.71 9.09
C TYR A 46 5.91 21.95 8.59
N PRO A 47 4.70 22.16 9.13
CA PRO A 47 4.41 22.95 10.33
C PRO A 47 5.03 22.34 11.60
N ALA A 48 5.34 23.19 12.58
CA ALA A 48 5.94 22.75 13.84
C ALA A 48 4.92 22.07 14.77
N GLY A 49 5.39 21.17 15.64
CA GLY A 49 4.56 20.53 16.68
C GLY A 49 3.78 19.27 16.27
N PHE A 50 3.91 18.81 15.02
CA PHE A 50 3.21 17.61 14.52
C PHE A 50 3.97 16.28 14.75
N LEU A 51 5.22 16.38 15.20
CA LEU A 51 6.13 15.28 15.45
C LEU A 51 6.58 15.29 16.92
N THR A 52 6.77 14.10 17.47
CA THR A 52 7.46 13.87 18.74
C THR A 52 8.96 13.78 18.53
N HIS A 53 9.75 14.02 19.59
CA HIS A 53 11.21 13.92 19.52
C HIS A 53 11.70 12.53 19.05
N ASP A 54 11.01 11.46 19.47
CA ASP A 54 11.29 10.08 19.03
C ASP A 54 11.11 9.92 17.51
N GLU A 55 10.06 10.54 16.94
CA GLU A 55 9.80 10.55 15.49
C GLU A 55 10.82 11.42 14.73
N GLU A 56 11.19 12.59 15.28
CA GLU A 56 12.21 13.47 14.67
C GLU A 56 13.59 12.80 14.57
N LEU A 57 13.99 12.04 15.61
CA LEU A 57 15.20 11.22 15.59
C LEU A 57 15.13 10.12 14.53
N GLU A 58 14.03 9.36 14.48
CA GLU A 58 13.83 8.30 13.48
C GLU A 58 13.83 8.85 12.05
N ILE A 59 13.26 10.04 11.83
CA ILE A 59 13.35 10.76 10.55
C ILE A 59 14.79 11.16 10.25
N ALA A 60 15.52 11.74 11.22
CA ALA A 60 16.89 12.20 11.02
C ALA A 60 17.84 11.05 10.62
N TYR A 61 17.77 9.91 11.31
CA TYR A 61 18.61 8.74 10.98
C TYR A 61 18.30 8.16 9.60
N ASN A 62 17.02 7.99 9.24
CA ASN A 62 16.63 7.43 7.94
C ASN A 62 16.72 8.43 6.76
N SER A 63 17.10 9.69 7.01
CA SER A 63 17.24 10.74 6.00
C SER A 63 18.58 10.74 5.25
N PHE A 64 19.54 9.88 5.60
CA PHE A 64 20.85 9.83 4.95
C PHE A 64 21.18 8.41 4.45
N PRO A 65 21.90 8.28 3.33
CA PRO A 65 22.45 7.00 2.91
C PRO A 65 23.51 6.48 3.90
N ASP A 66 23.34 5.26 4.41
CA ASP A 66 24.26 4.54 5.31
C ASP A 66 25.60 4.24 4.62
N SER A 67 25.63 4.30 3.29
CA SER A 67 26.77 3.97 2.45
C SER A 67 27.11 5.17 1.59
N VAL A 68 28.28 5.77 1.83
CA VAL A 68 28.78 6.89 1.00
C VAL A 68 29.14 6.34 -0.38
N SER A 69 28.41 6.76 -1.41
CA SER A 69 28.81 6.50 -2.79
C SER A 69 30.09 7.28 -3.09
N GLN A 70 31.24 6.61 -2.98
CA GLN A 70 32.56 7.20 -3.25
C GLN A 70 32.72 7.50 -4.76
N GLN A 71 32.14 8.62 -5.20
CA GLN A 71 32.44 9.22 -6.50
C GLN A 71 33.51 10.29 -6.28
N HIS A 72 34.77 9.96 -6.61
CA HIS A 72 35.94 10.83 -6.41
C HIS A 72 36.02 12.06 -7.35
N ASN A 73 34.89 12.54 -7.87
CA ASN A 73 34.85 13.80 -8.61
C ASN A 73 34.77 14.96 -7.61
N ARG A 74 35.91 15.63 -7.37
CA ARG A 74 36.11 16.72 -6.39
C ARG A 74 35.33 18.02 -6.68
N SER A 75 34.24 17.96 -7.44
CA SER A 75 33.45 19.14 -7.84
C SER A 75 31.97 18.82 -8.10
N SER A 76 31.51 17.58 -7.89
CA SER A 76 30.12 17.19 -8.17
C SER A 76 29.20 17.34 -6.96
N ILE A 77 28.03 17.92 -7.23
CA ILE A 77 26.84 17.81 -6.38
C ILE A 77 26.17 16.47 -6.74
N HIS A 78 25.82 15.68 -5.73
CA HIS A 78 25.10 14.42 -5.87
C HIS A 78 23.77 14.51 -5.15
N ASP A 79 22.69 14.48 -5.93
CA ASP A 79 21.31 14.44 -5.44
C ASP A 79 20.79 13.01 -5.57
N CYS A 80 20.14 12.49 -4.53
CA CYS A 80 19.45 11.21 -4.57
C CYS A 80 18.06 11.32 -3.93
N ILE A 81 17.08 10.63 -4.55
CA ILE A 81 15.70 10.60 -4.08
C ILE A 81 15.32 9.17 -3.73
N PHE A 82 14.86 8.96 -2.50
CA PHE A 82 14.40 7.68 -2.00
C PHE A 82 13.25 7.89 -1.02
N PHE A 83 12.71 6.81 -0.46
CA PHE A 83 11.74 6.91 0.61
C PHE A 83 11.94 5.81 1.64
N PHE A 84 11.54 6.08 2.88
CA PHE A 84 11.48 5.12 3.98
C PHE A 84 10.08 5.10 4.58
N ARG A 85 9.82 4.10 5.42
CA ARG A 85 8.52 3.90 6.07
C ARG A 85 8.75 3.38 7.48
N PHE A 86 8.15 4.03 8.47
CA PHE A 86 8.27 3.66 9.88
C PHE A 86 6.91 3.65 10.58
N ARG A 87 6.86 3.04 11.77
CA ARG A 87 5.62 2.75 12.50
C ARG A 87 5.37 3.80 13.58
N ARG A 88 4.28 4.57 13.47
CA ARG A 88 3.92 5.60 14.46
C ARG A 88 3.58 4.95 15.81
N ARG A 89 4.28 5.38 16.87
CA ARG A 89 4.07 4.91 18.24
C ARG A 89 3.17 5.88 19.00
N PHE A 90 1.88 5.56 19.10
CA PHE A 90 1.01 6.27 20.04
C PHE A 90 1.39 5.84 21.46
N LYS A 91 2.01 6.75 22.24
CA LYS A 91 2.12 6.58 23.69
C LYS A 91 0.69 6.56 24.24
N ALA A 92 0.24 5.41 24.73
CA ALA A 92 -0.98 5.34 25.52
C ALA A 92 -0.79 6.29 26.70
N GLN A 93 -1.77 7.15 26.97
CA GLN A 93 -1.71 8.09 28.08
C GLN A 93 -1.85 7.33 29.41
N THR A 94 -0.74 6.78 29.90
CA THR A 94 -0.60 6.44 31.32
C THR A 94 -0.61 7.74 32.10
N GLY A 95 -1.70 7.99 32.82
CA GLY A 95 -1.88 9.22 33.59
C GLY A 95 -0.74 9.48 34.57
N ASN A 96 -0.41 10.76 34.75
CA ASN A 96 0.70 11.22 35.58
C ASN A 96 0.60 10.69 37.03
N ALA A 97 1.70 10.10 37.51
CA ALA A 97 2.02 10.04 38.93
C ALA A 97 3.48 10.48 39.08
N THR A 98 3.69 11.74 39.46
CA THR A 98 5.01 12.32 39.67
C THR A 98 5.54 12.04 41.07
N ASN A 99 6.78 11.54 41.11
CA ASN A 99 7.84 11.83 42.08
C ASN A 99 7.94 11.05 43.41
N SER A 100 9.22 10.72 43.64
CA SER A 100 9.97 10.68 44.91
C SER A 100 10.16 9.35 45.65
N GLU A 101 11.43 9.11 45.93
CA GLU A 101 11.99 8.12 46.84
C GLU A 101 11.58 8.42 48.31
N ILE A 102 11.46 7.38 49.15
CA ILE A 102 11.91 7.30 50.56
C ILE A 102 11.53 5.91 51.16
N THR A 103 12.16 5.56 52.28
CA THR A 103 12.39 4.25 52.91
C THR A 103 11.21 3.51 53.60
N GLU A 104 11.52 2.30 54.04
CA GLU A 104 10.73 1.20 54.63
C GLU A 104 9.91 1.47 55.93
N VAL A 105 8.97 0.53 56.19
CA VAL A 105 8.65 -0.19 57.47
C VAL A 105 7.13 -0.32 57.78
N ASP A 106 6.75 -1.52 58.23
CA ASP A 106 5.42 -2.09 58.48
C ASP A 106 4.42 -1.32 59.38
N LYS A 107 3.11 -1.51 59.12
CA LYS A 107 2.20 -2.23 60.06
C LYS A 107 0.79 -2.53 59.53
N GLU A 108 0.22 -3.63 60.03
CA GLU A 108 -1.16 -4.08 59.80
C GLU A 108 -2.22 -3.22 60.51
N LEU A 109 -3.43 -3.13 59.94
CA LEU A 109 -4.73 -3.53 60.55
C LEU A 109 -5.93 -3.02 59.73
N SER A 110 -7.10 -3.65 59.91
CA SER A 110 -8.37 -3.40 59.20
C SER A 110 -9.55 -3.39 60.20
N PRO A 111 -10.85 -3.37 59.82
CA PRO A 111 -11.58 -2.77 58.69
C PRO A 111 -12.83 -1.94 59.14
N LYS A 112 -13.54 -1.29 58.19
CA LYS A 112 -15.00 -0.92 58.12
C LYS A 112 -15.17 0.38 57.31
N SER A 113 -16.21 0.69 56.51
CA SER A 113 -17.37 0.04 55.88
C SER A 113 -18.28 1.18 55.36
N ILE A 114 -18.95 1.03 54.20
CA ILE A 114 -20.09 1.85 53.69
C ILE A 114 -19.72 3.30 53.25
N ASP A 115 -20.09 3.82 52.06
CA ASP A 115 -20.46 3.18 50.77
C ASP A 115 -20.49 4.20 49.59
N LYS A 116 -20.46 3.71 48.34
CA LYS A 116 -21.18 4.27 47.17
C LYS A 116 -21.00 3.41 45.91
N ILE A 117 -22.12 3.06 45.27
CA ILE A 117 -22.21 2.00 44.26
C ILE A 117 -21.90 2.49 42.83
N ASN A 118 -21.13 1.66 42.13
CA ASN A 118 -20.76 1.71 40.72
C ASN A 118 -21.89 2.05 39.72
N VAL A 119 -21.61 2.97 38.81
CA VAL A 119 -22.03 2.87 37.38
C VAL A 119 -20.83 3.14 36.47
N SER A 120 -19.80 2.31 36.58
CA SER A 120 -18.76 2.19 35.55
C SER A 120 -18.62 0.71 35.18
N ARG A 121 -19.34 0.30 34.13
CA ARG A 121 -19.29 -1.07 33.61
C ARG A 121 -19.74 -1.14 32.14
N ARG A 122 -18.80 -0.88 31.23
CA ARG A 122 -18.70 -1.49 29.87
C ARG A 122 -17.47 -1.00 29.09
N LEU A 123 -16.28 -1.27 29.63
CA LEU A 123 -15.02 -1.32 28.86
C LEU A 123 -14.29 -2.63 29.20
N SER A 124 -14.92 -3.74 28.83
CA SER A 124 -14.31 -5.08 28.87
C SER A 124 -14.78 -5.85 27.63
N GLY A 125 -14.16 -5.54 26.49
CA GLY A 125 -14.48 -6.14 25.20
C GLY A 125 -13.28 -6.01 24.27
N THR A 126 -12.63 -7.15 24.02
CA THR A 126 -11.56 -7.40 23.04
C THR A 126 -10.35 -6.47 23.03
N SER A 127 -9.18 -7.06 23.30
CA SER A 127 -7.86 -6.48 23.06
C SER A 127 -7.59 -6.27 21.55
N SER A 128 -8.18 -5.21 20.99
CA SER A 128 -7.70 -4.63 19.74
C SER A 128 -6.26 -4.13 19.96
N ALA A 129 -5.27 -4.88 19.46
CA ALA A 129 -3.90 -4.37 19.37
C ALA A 129 -3.93 -3.02 18.62
N GLY A 130 -3.36 -1.98 19.23
CA GLY A 130 -3.52 -0.60 18.78
C GLY A 130 -3.11 -0.42 17.31
N ALA A 131 -4.08 -0.04 16.47
CA ALA A 131 -3.90 0.25 15.05
C ALA A 131 -2.72 1.21 14.84
N SER A 132 -1.64 0.68 14.29
CA SER A 132 -0.33 1.35 14.29
C SER A 132 -0.10 1.99 12.94
N LYS A 133 -0.63 3.21 12.78
CA LYS A 133 -0.48 4.02 11.57
C LYS A 133 1.00 4.12 11.19
N TYR A 134 1.32 3.93 9.92
CA TYR A 134 2.67 4.15 9.40
C TYR A 134 2.83 5.61 8.94
N ILE A 135 4.08 6.07 8.90
CA ILE A 135 4.48 7.33 8.27
C ILE A 135 5.46 6.99 7.14
N TYR A 136 5.28 7.65 6.00
CA TYR A 136 6.16 7.57 4.82
C TYR A 136 6.98 8.84 4.73
N GLY A 137 8.31 8.70 4.71
CA GLY A 137 9.25 9.80 4.54
C GLY A 137 9.90 9.75 3.16
N TYR A 138 9.59 10.72 2.31
CA TYR A 138 10.17 10.89 0.97
C TYR A 138 11.36 11.84 1.06
N VAL A 139 12.57 11.37 0.75
CA VAL A 139 13.84 12.03 1.03
C VAL A 139 14.54 12.49 -0.25
N PHE A 140 14.96 13.75 -0.30
CA PHE A 140 15.92 14.30 -1.24
C PHE A 140 17.19 14.60 -0.46
N ASN A 141 18.21 13.77 -0.61
CA ASN A 141 19.52 13.99 0.01
C ASN A 141 20.47 14.58 -1.02
N ARG A 142 21.07 15.72 -0.69
CA ARG A 142 22.15 16.36 -1.46
C ARG A 142 23.47 16.18 -0.72
N GLN A 143 24.48 15.75 -1.45
CA GLN A 143 25.86 15.66 -1.00
C GLN A 143 26.71 16.56 -1.90
N ARG A 144 27.45 17.50 -1.30
CA ARG A 144 28.28 18.45 -2.03
C ARG A 144 29.69 18.40 -1.46
N HIS A 145 30.67 18.19 -2.32
CA HIS A 145 32.08 18.34 -1.93
C HIS A 145 32.40 19.83 -1.72
N ASP A 146 33.04 20.15 -0.59
CA ASP A 146 33.52 21.50 -0.25
C ASP A 146 34.71 21.38 0.70
N GLU A 147 35.91 21.58 0.16
CA GLU A 147 37.19 21.48 0.88
C GLU A 147 37.34 22.54 1.99
N ARG A 148 36.49 23.59 2.01
CA ARG A 148 36.50 24.62 3.07
C ARG A 148 35.84 24.15 4.36
N LEU A 149 35.00 23.11 4.29
CA LEU A 149 34.36 22.51 5.45
C LEU A 149 35.30 21.48 6.08
N LYS A 150 35.30 21.36 7.42
CA LYS A 150 36.17 20.40 8.17
C LYS A 150 36.04 18.94 7.70
N ARG A 151 34.92 18.57 7.05
CA ARG A 151 34.62 17.23 6.51
C ARG A 151 34.99 17.05 5.04
N GLY A 152 35.39 18.12 4.34
CA GLY A 152 35.49 18.15 2.88
C GLY A 152 34.14 18.11 2.16
N GLY A 153 33.01 18.36 2.84
CA GLY A 153 31.71 18.38 2.19
C GLY A 153 30.52 18.64 3.10
N GLU A 154 29.44 19.11 2.48
CA GLU A 154 28.12 19.33 3.05
C GLU A 154 27.20 18.16 2.70
N GLN A 155 26.36 17.75 3.66
CA GLN A 155 25.36 16.70 3.47
C GLN A 155 24.06 17.15 4.14
N LYS A 156 22.99 17.27 3.36
CA LYS A 156 21.71 17.82 3.82
C LYS A 156 20.54 17.16 3.10
N SER A 157 19.45 16.93 3.83
CA SER A 157 18.25 16.26 3.31
C SER A 157 17.01 17.12 3.49
N VAL A 158 16.12 17.06 2.50
CA VAL A 158 14.76 17.62 2.54
C VAL A 158 13.78 16.46 2.47
N VAL A 159 12.80 16.42 3.37
CA VAL A 159 11.89 15.29 3.55
C VAL A 159 10.44 15.75 3.54
N ILE A 160 9.59 15.01 2.84
CA ILE A 160 8.13 15.14 2.91
C ILE A 160 7.59 13.93 3.68
N LEU A 161 6.81 14.19 4.74
CA LEU A 161 6.17 13.16 5.55
C LEU A 161 4.68 13.07 5.22
N SER A 162 4.17 11.87 4.98
CA SER A 162 2.74 11.64 4.76
C SER A 162 2.25 10.36 5.43
N HIS A 163 0.95 10.32 5.75
CA HIS A 163 0.25 9.09 6.13
C HIS A 163 -0.03 8.18 4.94
N SER A 164 -0.06 8.72 3.72
CA SER A 164 -0.39 7.98 2.50
C SER A 164 0.82 7.82 1.59
N PRO A 165 1.05 6.63 1.02
CA PRO A 165 2.19 6.34 0.13
C PRO A 165 1.99 6.87 -1.30
N TYR A 166 1.74 8.17 -1.47
CA TYR A 166 1.55 8.81 -2.78
C TYR A 166 2.89 9.10 -3.49
N SER A 167 3.64 8.05 -3.85
CA SER A 167 4.94 8.17 -4.52
C SER A 167 4.87 8.97 -5.83
N SER A 168 3.79 8.82 -6.60
CA SER A 168 3.49 9.56 -7.82
C SER A 168 3.32 11.08 -7.61
N VAL A 169 3.01 11.51 -6.38
CA VAL A 169 2.87 12.92 -5.99
C VAL A 169 4.16 13.44 -5.36
N PHE A 170 4.65 12.73 -4.35
CA PHE A 170 5.73 13.23 -3.52
C PHE A 170 7.09 13.18 -4.22
N ARG A 171 7.35 12.24 -5.13
CA ARG A 171 8.63 12.22 -5.86
C ARG A 171 8.80 13.40 -6.82
N PRO A 172 7.83 13.73 -7.72
CA PRO A 172 7.92 14.94 -8.52
C PRO A 172 7.90 16.22 -7.68
N LEU A 173 7.12 16.27 -6.59
CA LEU A 173 7.13 17.41 -5.68
C LEU A 173 8.51 17.62 -5.05
N LEU A 174 9.19 16.55 -4.65
CA LEU A 174 10.50 16.58 -4.02
C LEU A 174 11.63 16.95 -4.99
N GLN A 175 11.50 16.61 -6.28
CA GLN A 175 12.37 17.13 -7.35
C GLN A 175 12.26 18.66 -7.52
N ILE A 176 11.15 19.27 -7.07
CA ILE A 176 10.94 20.73 -7.07
C ILE A 176 11.39 21.35 -5.74
N VAL A 177 10.86 20.89 -4.59
CA VAL A 177 11.17 21.51 -3.28
C VAL A 177 12.59 21.25 -2.81
N GLY A 178 13.20 20.11 -3.18
CA GLY A 178 14.58 19.77 -2.85
C GLY A 178 15.56 20.86 -3.29
N PRO A 179 15.73 21.12 -4.60
CA PRO A 179 16.57 22.20 -5.11
C PRO A 179 16.20 23.58 -4.57
N LEU A 180 14.91 23.94 -4.52
CA LEU A 180 14.44 25.25 -4.03
C LEU A 180 14.83 25.51 -2.57
N TYR A 181 14.88 24.47 -1.72
CA TYR A 181 15.32 24.62 -0.33
C TYR A 181 16.80 25.02 -0.22
N PHE A 182 17.66 24.56 -1.14
CA PHE A 182 19.07 24.99 -1.16
C PHE A 182 19.23 26.44 -1.64
N ASP A 183 18.29 26.95 -2.44
CA ASP A 183 18.33 28.32 -2.95
C ASP A 183 17.64 29.33 -2.00
N MET A 184 16.56 28.93 -1.30
CA MET A 184 15.69 29.84 -0.52
C MET A 184 15.51 29.46 0.96
N GLY A 185 16.06 28.32 1.40
CA GLY A 185 15.90 27.81 2.77
C GLY A 185 14.45 27.57 3.18
N LYS A 186 14.12 27.84 4.45
CA LYS A 186 12.78 27.65 5.05
C LYS A 186 11.64 28.25 4.22
N LYS A 187 11.85 29.40 3.57
CA LYS A 187 10.85 30.05 2.71
C LYS A 187 10.38 29.19 1.54
N ALA A 188 11.22 28.28 1.04
CA ALA A 188 10.81 27.29 0.03
C ALA A 188 9.72 26.36 0.57
N LEU A 189 9.87 25.87 1.80
CA LEU A 189 8.90 24.96 2.41
C LEU A 189 7.57 25.68 2.65
N GLU A 190 7.62 26.92 3.14
CA GLU A 190 6.44 27.78 3.36
C GLU A 190 5.67 28.04 2.06
N HIS A 191 6.37 28.40 0.97
CA HIS A 191 5.74 28.60 -0.34
C HIS A 191 5.15 27.30 -0.92
N ILE A 192 5.86 26.17 -0.81
CA ILE A 192 5.39 24.89 -1.34
C ILE A 192 4.19 24.38 -0.53
N ALA A 193 4.22 24.51 0.80
CA ALA A 193 3.09 24.18 1.65
C ALA A 193 1.85 25.01 1.34
N ALA A 194 2.01 26.30 1.02
CA ALA A 194 0.91 27.15 0.57
C ALA A 194 0.26 26.58 -0.71
N TYR A 195 1.05 26.22 -1.73
CA TYR A 195 0.52 25.57 -2.94
C TYR A 195 -0.18 24.23 -2.64
N VAL A 196 0.38 23.39 -1.75
CA VAL A 196 -0.24 22.11 -1.35
C VAL A 196 -1.54 22.32 -0.58
N SER A 197 -1.65 23.35 0.27
CA SER A 197 -2.89 23.66 0.99
C SER A 197 -4.02 24.13 0.07
N ALA A 198 -3.68 24.64 -1.12
CA ALA A 198 -4.64 25.00 -2.16
C ALA A 198 -5.04 23.82 -3.07
N TRP A 199 -4.52 22.62 -2.84
CA TRP A 199 -4.92 21.43 -3.59
C TRP A 199 -6.30 20.93 -3.15
N PRO A 200 -7.13 20.37 -4.06
CA PRO A 200 -8.33 19.65 -3.67
C PRO A 200 -7.97 18.46 -2.77
N ALA A 201 -8.94 17.98 -1.98
CA ALA A 201 -8.76 16.78 -1.18
C ALA A 201 -8.35 15.58 -2.07
N PRO A 202 -7.45 14.69 -1.62
CA PRO A 202 -7.01 13.55 -2.41
C PRO A 202 -8.19 12.63 -2.74
N VAL A 203 -8.40 12.33 -4.03
CA VAL A 203 -9.44 11.40 -4.51
C VAL A 203 -8.77 10.13 -5.03
N PRO A 204 -8.75 9.03 -4.25
CA PRO A 204 -8.13 7.78 -4.64
C PRO A 204 -8.63 7.20 -5.98
N GLY A 205 -7.72 6.65 -6.79
CA GLY A 205 -8.04 6.01 -8.07
C GLY A 205 -8.41 6.96 -9.21
N LYS A 206 -8.34 8.28 -9.00
CA LYS A 206 -8.62 9.30 -10.02
C LYS A 206 -7.33 10.02 -10.44
N LEU A 207 -7.24 10.35 -11.73
CA LEU A 207 -6.24 11.30 -12.23
C LEU A 207 -6.55 12.71 -11.71
N MET A 208 -5.59 13.31 -11.03
CA MET A 208 -5.66 14.66 -10.46
C MET A 208 -4.61 15.55 -11.12
N GLU A 209 -4.96 16.82 -11.33
CA GLU A 209 -4.03 17.85 -11.79
C GLU A 209 -3.78 18.81 -10.62
N LEU A 210 -2.58 18.76 -10.06
CA LEU A 210 -2.21 19.49 -8.85
C LEU A 210 -1.34 20.71 -9.23
N PRO A 211 -1.85 21.95 -9.11
CA PRO A 211 -1.12 23.15 -9.50
C PRO A 211 0.02 23.46 -8.53
N ILE A 212 1.18 23.85 -9.05
CA ILE A 212 2.32 24.27 -8.22
C ILE A 212 3.12 25.36 -8.93
N GLY A 213 3.03 26.60 -8.42
CA GLY A 213 3.67 27.77 -9.04
C GLY A 213 3.27 27.98 -10.50
N ASN A 214 4.23 27.75 -11.41
CA ASN A 214 4.06 27.79 -12.87
C ASN A 214 3.92 26.41 -13.54
N ALA A 215 3.88 25.32 -12.76
CA ALA A 215 3.75 23.95 -13.24
C ALA A 215 2.45 23.30 -12.74
N THR A 216 2.16 22.09 -13.23
CA THR A 216 1.01 21.28 -12.78
C THR A 216 1.43 19.82 -12.80
N LEU A 217 1.30 19.15 -11.66
CA LEU A 217 1.61 17.73 -11.51
C LEU A 217 0.37 16.92 -11.91
N LYS A 218 0.47 16.16 -13.00
CA LYS A 218 -0.57 15.18 -13.38
C LYS A 218 -0.27 13.87 -12.69
N VAL A 219 -1.08 13.52 -11.69
CA VAL A 219 -0.81 12.41 -10.77
C VAL A 219 -2.03 11.49 -10.70
N ASN A 220 -1.79 10.18 -10.66
CA ASN A 220 -2.84 9.22 -10.34
C ASN A 220 -2.61 8.72 -8.92
N LEU A 221 -3.65 8.76 -8.09
CA LEU A 221 -3.60 8.24 -6.73
C LEU A 221 -3.96 6.74 -6.72
N PRO A 222 -3.33 5.91 -5.88
CA PRO A 222 -3.74 4.52 -5.70
C PRO A 222 -5.24 4.43 -5.32
N PRO A 223 -5.99 3.42 -5.78
CA PRO A 223 -7.40 3.23 -5.42
C PRO A 223 -7.64 3.15 -3.91
N ALA A 224 -8.83 3.59 -3.45
CA ALA A 224 -9.16 3.67 -2.02
C ALA A 224 -9.00 2.32 -1.28
N HIS A 225 -9.32 1.21 -1.96
CA HIS A 225 -9.20 -0.14 -1.40
C HIS A 225 -7.74 -0.57 -1.14
N CYS A 226 -6.73 0.10 -1.72
CA CYS A 226 -5.32 -0.23 -1.52
C CYS A 226 -4.76 0.23 -0.17
N PHE A 227 -5.46 1.11 0.56
CA PHE A 227 -5.01 1.57 1.88
C PHE A 227 -5.38 0.56 2.98
N SER A 228 -4.60 0.54 4.06
CA SER A 228 -4.82 -0.39 5.18
C SER A 228 -6.09 -0.01 5.94
N LEU A 229 -7.08 -0.92 6.00
CA LEU A 229 -8.34 -0.71 6.72
C LEU A 229 -8.14 -1.00 8.21
N GLU A 230 -7.42 -0.10 8.88
CA GLU A 230 -7.03 -0.22 10.30
C GLU A 230 -8.00 0.46 11.28
N SER A 231 -9.14 0.96 10.78
CA SER A 231 -10.27 1.37 11.60
C SER A 231 -11.54 0.73 11.05
N GLY A 232 -12.38 0.17 11.92
CA GLY A 232 -13.62 -0.55 11.57
C GLY A 232 -14.76 0.34 11.07
N VAL A 233 -14.46 1.49 10.48
CA VAL A 233 -15.43 2.45 9.95
C VAL A 233 -15.34 2.44 8.43
N VAL A 234 -16.31 1.77 7.80
CA VAL A 234 -16.41 1.65 6.35
C VAL A 234 -17.09 2.91 5.79
N SER A 235 -16.32 3.97 5.61
CA SER A 235 -16.73 5.14 4.81
C SER A 235 -16.10 5.06 3.42
N PHE A 236 -16.57 4.09 2.62
CA PHE A 236 -16.38 4.16 1.17
C PHE A 236 -17.39 5.15 0.63
N ASP A 237 -16.88 6.20 -0.02
CA ASP A 237 -17.71 7.14 -0.78
C ASP A 237 -18.53 6.40 -1.85
N GLU A 238 -19.78 6.82 -2.03
CA GLU A 238 -20.84 6.05 -2.70
C GLU A 238 -20.58 5.89 -4.22
N SER A 239 -19.62 6.65 -4.75
CA SER A 239 -19.12 6.64 -6.12
C SER A 239 -18.30 5.39 -6.53
N VAL A 240 -17.86 4.55 -5.58
CA VAL A 240 -16.85 3.48 -5.84
C VAL A 240 -17.44 2.13 -6.30
N SER A 241 -18.77 1.93 -6.30
CA SER A 241 -19.42 0.66 -6.70
C SER A 241 -19.10 0.18 -8.12
N SER A 242 -18.55 1.02 -9.00
CA SER A 242 -18.21 0.64 -10.39
C SER A 242 -16.95 -0.25 -10.52
N VAL A 243 -16.21 -0.51 -9.45
CA VAL A 243 -14.92 -1.26 -9.49
C VAL A 243 -15.07 -2.72 -9.01
N ALA A 244 -16.27 -3.15 -8.64
CA ALA A 244 -16.54 -4.55 -8.28
C ALA A 244 -16.68 -5.48 -9.52
N SER A 245 -16.94 -4.92 -10.70
CA SER A 245 -16.93 -5.62 -11.98
C SER A 245 -15.50 -6.07 -12.35
N LEU A 246 -15.36 -7.30 -12.86
CA LEU A 246 -14.14 -7.74 -13.53
C LEU A 246 -13.72 -6.71 -14.60
N PRO A 247 -12.43 -6.36 -14.71
CA PRO A 247 -12.02 -5.22 -15.53
C PRO A 247 -12.40 -5.42 -17.00
N SER A 248 -13.19 -4.47 -17.52
CA SER A 248 -13.46 -4.37 -18.95
C SER A 248 -12.14 -4.11 -19.70
N SER A 249 -11.90 -4.85 -20.77
CA SER A 249 -10.58 -5.15 -21.35
C SER A 249 -9.67 -3.98 -21.77
N ASN A 250 -10.11 -2.72 -21.71
CA ASN A 250 -9.51 -1.61 -22.45
C ASN A 250 -9.17 -0.34 -21.63
N GLN A 251 -9.11 -0.39 -20.29
CA GLN A 251 -8.62 0.74 -19.49
C GLN A 251 -7.37 0.37 -18.69
N SER A 252 -6.30 1.12 -18.89
CA SER A 252 -5.02 1.06 -18.17
C SER A 252 -5.13 1.69 -16.78
N SER A 253 -6.16 1.31 -16.03
CA SER A 253 -6.40 1.79 -14.67
C SER A 253 -5.40 1.14 -13.73
N GLN A 254 -4.53 1.92 -13.08
CA GLN A 254 -3.51 1.39 -12.17
C GLN A 254 -4.16 0.71 -10.95
N GLN A 255 -4.02 -0.62 -10.82
CA GLN A 255 -4.80 -1.45 -9.88
C GLN A 255 -4.09 -1.76 -8.55
N GLY A 256 -3.09 -0.96 -8.16
CA GLY A 256 -2.30 -1.27 -6.97
C GLY A 256 -1.39 -0.15 -6.50
N LEU A 257 -0.87 -0.31 -5.28
CA LEU A 257 0.13 0.56 -4.69
C LEU A 257 1.45 0.49 -5.48
N PHE A 258 2.16 1.60 -5.62
CA PHE A 258 3.45 1.73 -6.32
C PHE A 258 3.48 1.23 -7.79
N HIS A 259 2.34 1.26 -8.50
CA HIS A 259 2.28 0.86 -9.92
C HIS A 259 3.10 1.77 -10.85
N ASP A 260 3.54 2.94 -10.35
CA ASP A 260 4.47 3.88 -10.99
C ASP A 260 5.94 3.43 -10.95
N SER A 261 6.30 2.42 -10.16
CA SER A 261 7.68 1.90 -10.08
C SER A 261 8.12 1.15 -11.34
N ASP A 262 9.40 1.27 -11.70
CA ASP A 262 9.98 0.60 -12.88
C ASP A 262 10.44 -0.83 -12.54
N LEU A 263 9.52 -1.79 -12.70
CA LEU A 263 9.77 -3.21 -12.49
C LEU A 263 10.81 -3.76 -13.49
N PHE A 264 10.78 -3.30 -14.74
CA PHE A 264 11.69 -3.79 -15.78
C PHE A 264 13.11 -3.29 -15.54
N GLY A 265 13.28 -1.97 -15.31
CA GLY A 265 14.57 -1.37 -15.04
C GLY A 265 15.22 -1.93 -13.78
N THR A 266 14.44 -2.09 -12.70
CA THR A 266 14.96 -2.55 -11.40
C THR A 266 15.35 -4.03 -11.38
N PHE A 267 14.66 -4.89 -12.13
CA PHE A 267 14.91 -6.33 -12.17
C PHE A 267 15.47 -6.82 -13.52
N ARG A 268 16.16 -5.95 -14.28
CA ARG A 268 16.65 -6.28 -15.63
C ARG A 268 17.59 -7.49 -15.67
N GLY A 269 18.43 -7.69 -14.65
CA GLY A 269 19.26 -8.90 -14.50
C GLY A 269 18.50 -10.14 -14.00
N LEU A 270 17.28 -9.97 -13.48
CA LEU A 270 16.50 -10.99 -12.76
C LEU A 270 15.13 -11.28 -13.40
N LEU A 271 14.96 -10.98 -14.70
CA LEU A 271 13.67 -11.11 -15.39
C LEU A 271 13.10 -12.53 -15.35
N LEU A 272 13.94 -13.58 -15.42
CA LEU A 272 13.49 -14.98 -15.29
C LEU A 272 12.98 -15.31 -13.88
N GLN A 273 13.46 -14.59 -12.87
CA GLN A 273 13.17 -14.82 -11.46
C GLN A 273 11.89 -14.10 -11.01
N LEU A 274 11.32 -13.20 -11.82
CA LEU A 274 10.10 -12.46 -11.48
C LEU A 274 8.91 -13.35 -11.07
N TRP A 275 8.78 -14.56 -11.66
CA TRP A 275 7.74 -15.52 -11.26
C TRP A 275 7.98 -16.13 -9.89
N LEU A 276 9.24 -16.44 -9.55
CA LEU A 276 9.63 -16.88 -8.21
C LEU A 276 9.36 -15.76 -7.20
N LEU A 277 9.75 -14.53 -7.52
CA LEU A 277 9.52 -13.35 -6.69
C LEU A 277 8.04 -13.06 -6.46
N TRP A 278 7.22 -13.18 -7.51
CA TRP A 278 5.76 -13.09 -7.41
C TRP A 278 5.21 -14.12 -6.42
N GLU A 279 5.63 -15.40 -6.48
CA GLU A 279 5.16 -16.41 -5.53
C GLU A 279 5.55 -16.10 -4.08
N LEU A 280 6.80 -15.71 -3.83
CA LEU A 280 7.30 -15.39 -2.50
C LEU A 280 6.51 -14.22 -1.86
N VAL A 281 6.25 -13.15 -2.62
CA VAL A 281 5.45 -12.01 -2.15
C VAL A 281 3.99 -12.41 -1.96
N LEU A 282 3.43 -13.26 -2.84
CA LEU A 282 2.03 -13.69 -2.79
C LEU A 282 1.72 -14.48 -1.50
N ILE A 283 2.58 -15.43 -1.14
CA ILE A 283 2.43 -16.24 0.08
C ILE A 283 3.00 -15.56 1.33
N GLY A 284 3.76 -14.47 1.17
CA GLY A 284 4.28 -13.64 2.26
C GLY A 284 5.52 -14.19 2.96
N GLU A 285 6.43 -14.81 2.20
CA GLU A 285 7.74 -15.22 2.71
C GLU A 285 8.62 -13.99 3.06
N PRO A 286 9.53 -14.08 4.04
CA PRO A 286 10.45 -13.00 4.38
C PRO A 286 11.53 -12.81 3.31
N ILE A 287 11.72 -11.56 2.87
CA ILE A 287 12.62 -11.19 1.77
C ILE A 287 13.57 -10.07 2.21
N LEU A 288 14.87 -10.26 1.99
CA LEU A 288 15.90 -9.22 2.10
C LEU A 288 16.35 -8.80 0.70
N ILE A 289 16.31 -7.50 0.41
CA ILE A 289 16.78 -6.90 -0.83
C ILE A 289 18.04 -6.09 -0.53
N ILE A 290 19.08 -6.31 -1.32
CA ILE A 290 20.35 -5.60 -1.25
C ILE A 290 20.54 -4.81 -2.55
N ALA A 291 20.67 -3.48 -2.42
CA ALA A 291 20.92 -2.60 -3.54
C ALA A 291 22.13 -1.67 -3.28
N PRO A 292 22.88 -1.23 -4.30
CA PRO A 292 24.02 -0.33 -4.13
C PRO A 292 23.68 1.05 -3.56
N THR A 293 22.43 1.51 -3.71
CA THR A 293 22.01 2.87 -3.32
C THR A 293 20.56 2.88 -2.78
N PRO A 294 20.20 3.81 -1.87
CA PRO A 294 18.82 3.90 -1.34
C PRO A 294 17.72 4.09 -2.40
N PRO A 295 17.92 4.87 -3.50
CA PRO A 295 16.94 4.95 -4.58
C PRO A 295 16.65 3.57 -5.22
N GLN A 296 17.69 2.83 -5.62
CA GLN A 296 17.54 1.48 -6.18
C GLN A 296 16.90 0.52 -5.18
N CYS A 297 17.22 0.67 -3.89
CA CYS A 297 16.69 -0.13 -2.79
C CYS A 297 15.17 0.04 -2.64
N CYS A 298 14.72 1.28 -2.50
CA CYS A 298 13.31 1.59 -2.30
C CYS A 298 12.47 1.31 -3.56
N GLU A 299 13.05 1.44 -4.77
CA GLU A 299 12.42 1.01 -6.02
C GLU A 299 12.20 -0.49 -6.10
N ALA A 300 13.16 -1.30 -5.63
CA ALA A 300 13.03 -2.75 -5.65
C ALA A 300 11.94 -3.24 -4.68
N VAL A 301 11.88 -2.68 -3.46
CA VAL A 301 10.80 -2.96 -2.51
C VAL A 301 9.45 -2.53 -3.10
N ALA A 302 9.34 -1.32 -3.64
CA ALA A 302 8.12 -0.80 -4.27
C ALA A 302 7.66 -1.66 -5.46
N SER A 303 8.59 -2.08 -6.31
CA SER A 303 8.35 -2.95 -7.47
C SER A 303 7.89 -4.35 -7.08
N LEU A 304 8.42 -4.94 -6.00
CA LEU A 304 7.98 -6.22 -5.46
C LEU A 304 6.59 -6.14 -4.81
N VAL A 305 6.34 -5.13 -3.98
CA VAL A 305 5.03 -4.89 -3.35
C VAL A 305 3.93 -4.72 -4.41
N SER A 306 4.26 -4.06 -5.52
CA SER A 306 3.35 -3.82 -6.66
C SER A 306 3.27 -5.00 -7.67
N LEU A 307 4.13 -6.01 -7.56
CA LEU A 307 4.17 -7.16 -8.47
C LEU A 307 2.94 -8.07 -8.33
N VAL A 308 2.35 -8.12 -7.15
CA VAL A 308 1.17 -8.96 -6.84
C VAL A 308 -0.17 -8.25 -7.05
N ALA A 309 -0.22 -7.08 -7.72
CA ALA A 309 -1.50 -6.46 -8.04
C ALA A 309 -2.41 -7.44 -8.83
N PRO A 310 -3.74 -7.52 -8.56
CA PRO A 310 -4.53 -6.64 -7.69
C PRO A 310 -4.64 -7.13 -6.23
N LEU A 311 -3.82 -8.10 -5.80
CA LEU A 311 -3.70 -8.44 -4.38
C LEU A 311 -3.05 -7.27 -3.64
N ILE A 312 -3.65 -6.85 -2.53
CA ILE A 312 -3.08 -5.83 -1.66
C ILE A 312 -2.10 -6.53 -0.71
N CYS A 313 -0.80 -6.34 -0.96
CA CYS A 313 0.26 -6.85 -0.10
C CYS A 313 0.02 -6.35 1.34
N SER A 314 -0.16 -7.28 2.27
CA SER A 314 -0.46 -7.04 3.69
C SER A 314 0.73 -7.42 4.59
N VAL A 315 1.80 -7.94 3.98
CA VAL A 315 3.15 -8.15 4.53
C VAL A 315 3.77 -6.79 4.85
N ASP A 316 4.49 -6.66 5.97
CA ASP A 316 5.18 -5.39 6.26
C ASP A 316 6.35 -5.17 5.28
N PHE A 317 6.62 -3.93 4.92
CA PHE A 317 7.71 -3.59 4.02
C PHE A 317 8.43 -2.33 4.48
N ARG A 318 9.77 -2.39 4.43
CA ARG A 318 10.68 -1.27 4.74
C ARG A 318 11.46 -0.94 3.46
N PRO A 319 11.06 0.10 2.71
CA PRO A 319 11.70 0.45 1.42
C PRO A 319 13.18 0.80 1.56
N TYR A 320 13.55 1.32 2.72
CA TYR A 320 14.92 1.55 3.16
C TYR A 320 14.95 1.28 4.67
N PHE A 321 15.80 0.35 5.10
CA PHE A 321 15.93 -0.13 6.47
C PHE A 321 17.37 0.04 6.94
N THR A 322 17.55 0.65 8.11
CA THR A 322 18.85 1.03 8.68
C THR A 322 19.04 0.36 10.04
N ILE A 323 20.28 0.36 10.55
CA ILE A 323 20.58 -0.18 11.89
C ILE A 323 19.93 0.64 13.02
N HIS A 324 19.43 1.83 12.69
CA HIS A 324 18.72 2.73 13.60
C HIS A 324 17.21 2.45 13.67
N ASP A 325 16.67 1.56 12.82
CA ASP A 325 15.26 1.14 12.93
C ASP A 325 15.03 0.47 14.31
N PRO A 326 14.06 0.94 15.11
CA PRO A 326 13.83 0.42 16.46
C PRO A 326 13.48 -1.08 16.55
N GLU A 327 13.13 -1.73 15.44
CA GLU A 327 12.87 -3.17 15.39
C GLU A 327 14.12 -3.99 15.03
N PHE A 328 15.22 -3.36 14.59
CA PHE A 328 16.45 -4.05 14.20
C PHE A 328 17.01 -4.95 15.31
N ALA A 329 17.05 -4.46 16.56
CA ALA A 329 17.55 -5.24 17.70
C ALA A 329 16.77 -6.55 17.89
N ARG A 330 15.43 -6.52 17.72
CA ARG A 330 14.55 -7.69 17.81
C ARG A 330 14.72 -8.64 16.62
N LEU A 331 14.91 -8.12 15.41
CA LEU A 331 15.12 -8.93 14.22
C LEU A 331 16.50 -9.63 14.22
N ASN A 332 17.52 -8.96 14.76
CA ASN A 332 18.87 -9.49 14.93
C ASN A 332 18.99 -10.52 16.08
N SER A 333 18.05 -10.53 17.03
CA SER A 333 18.03 -11.50 18.15
C SER A 333 17.30 -12.81 17.84
N ILE A 334 16.71 -12.96 16.65
CA ILE A 334 15.99 -14.18 16.24
C ILE A 334 16.98 -15.35 16.16
N GLN A 335 16.65 -16.48 16.76
CA GLN A 335 17.52 -17.64 16.82
C GLN A 335 17.47 -18.47 15.53
N GLU A 336 18.54 -19.22 15.29
CA GLU A 336 18.67 -20.07 14.10
C GLU A 336 17.69 -21.24 14.19
N GLY A 337 16.70 -21.27 13.29
CA GLY A 337 15.57 -22.21 13.32
C GLY A 337 14.23 -21.59 13.73
N GLU A 338 14.21 -20.35 14.26
CA GLU A 338 12.97 -19.60 14.47
C GLU A 338 12.46 -19.00 13.14
N THR A 339 11.13 -18.92 12.98
CA THR A 339 10.52 -18.33 11.80
C THR A 339 10.69 -16.81 11.79
N PHE A 340 11.42 -16.29 10.81
CA PHE A 340 11.57 -14.85 10.61
C PHE A 340 10.21 -14.22 10.24
N PRO A 341 9.83 -13.04 10.77
CA PRO A 341 8.55 -12.40 10.44
C PRO A 341 8.35 -12.17 8.94
N SER A 342 7.12 -12.37 8.45
CA SER A 342 6.75 -12.01 7.07
C SER A 342 6.94 -10.51 6.83
N MET A 343 8.05 -10.15 6.18
CA MET A 343 8.37 -8.77 5.80
C MET A 343 9.31 -8.68 4.59
N VAL A 344 9.26 -7.55 3.88
CA VAL A 344 10.18 -7.20 2.79
C VAL A 344 11.09 -6.07 3.24
N LEU A 345 12.39 -6.35 3.42
CA LEU A 345 13.40 -5.40 3.87
C LEU A 345 14.29 -4.95 2.72
N GLY A 346 14.35 -3.65 2.46
CA GLY A 346 15.35 -3.05 1.57
C GLY A 346 16.54 -2.51 2.38
N VAL A 347 17.75 -2.99 2.10
CA VAL A 347 18.99 -2.50 2.70
C VAL A 347 20.05 -2.14 1.64
N THR A 348 20.99 -1.27 2.00
CA THR A 348 22.21 -1.02 1.19
C THR A 348 23.48 -1.56 1.86
N ASN A 349 23.49 -1.64 3.19
CA ASN A 349 24.66 -2.09 3.94
C ASN A 349 24.75 -3.63 3.98
N LEU A 350 25.86 -4.19 3.49
CA LEU A 350 26.09 -5.64 3.48
C LEU A 350 26.25 -6.27 4.87
N PHE A 351 26.40 -5.47 5.93
CA PHE A 351 26.35 -5.94 7.32
C PHE A 351 25.08 -6.75 7.63
N PHE A 352 23.94 -6.41 7.02
CA PHE A 352 22.68 -7.12 7.22
C PHE A 352 22.71 -8.58 6.76
N LEU A 353 23.63 -8.99 5.88
CA LEU A 353 23.85 -10.41 5.55
C LEU A 353 24.33 -11.24 6.74
N LYS A 354 25.02 -10.61 7.70
CA LYS A 354 25.49 -11.27 8.93
C LYS A 354 24.47 -11.13 10.05
N ALA A 355 23.87 -9.95 10.20
CA ALA A 355 22.88 -9.67 11.24
C ALA A 355 21.56 -10.44 11.02
N LEU A 356 21.05 -10.46 9.78
CA LEU A 356 19.75 -11.06 9.43
C LEU A 356 19.92 -12.38 8.68
N ARG A 357 20.90 -13.19 9.11
CA ARG A 357 21.29 -14.47 8.49
C ARG A 357 20.17 -15.52 8.39
N ASN A 358 19.10 -15.38 9.17
CA ASN A 358 17.96 -16.30 9.19
C ASN A 358 16.92 -15.99 8.10
N ILE A 359 17.05 -14.90 7.33
CA ILE A 359 16.10 -14.59 6.24
C ILE A 359 16.30 -15.60 5.09
N PRO A 360 15.26 -16.36 4.68
CA PRO A 360 15.40 -17.46 3.74
C PRO A 360 15.59 -17.02 2.28
N HIS A 361 15.25 -15.77 1.95
CA HIS A 361 15.28 -15.26 0.58
C HIS A 361 16.02 -13.92 0.51
N ILE A 362 17.15 -13.93 -0.20
CA ILE A 362 18.00 -12.75 -0.39
C ILE A 362 18.06 -12.45 -1.89
N ILE A 363 17.82 -11.19 -2.24
CA ILE A 363 17.81 -10.67 -3.60
C ILE A 363 18.84 -9.55 -3.67
N SER A 364 19.69 -9.53 -4.70
CA SER A 364 20.53 -8.37 -4.98
C SER A 364 20.19 -7.79 -6.36
N VAL A 365 20.06 -6.47 -6.43
CA VAL A 365 19.49 -5.72 -7.56
C VAL A 365 20.30 -4.48 -7.87
N GLY A 366 20.20 -4.01 -9.12
CA GLY A 366 20.84 -2.79 -9.59
C GLY A 366 22.31 -3.00 -9.96
N SER A 367 22.84 -2.07 -10.75
CA SER A 367 24.28 -1.98 -10.99
C SER A 367 24.92 -0.98 -10.03
N PRO A 368 26.16 -1.24 -9.55
CA PRO A 368 26.91 -0.23 -8.82
C PRO A 368 27.12 1.01 -9.72
N PRO A 369 27.23 2.22 -9.15
CA PRO A 369 27.49 3.42 -9.94
C PRO A 369 28.79 3.26 -10.76
N PRO A 370 28.86 3.84 -11.98
CA PRO A 370 29.81 3.44 -13.05
C PRO A 370 31.32 3.71 -12.80
N ASN A 371 31.71 4.04 -11.57
CA ASN A 371 33.11 4.21 -11.14
C ASN A 371 33.61 3.10 -10.18
N SER A 372 32.82 2.07 -9.87
CA SER A 372 33.33 0.89 -9.16
C SER A 372 34.13 -0.01 -10.11
N ASN A 373 35.47 0.14 -10.08
CA ASN A 373 36.48 -0.75 -10.69
C ASN A 373 36.24 -1.20 -12.14
N ARG A 374 36.58 -0.34 -13.12
CA ARG A 374 36.91 -0.82 -14.48
C ARG A 374 38.22 -1.60 -14.47
N VAL A 375 38.15 -2.92 -14.53
CA VAL A 375 39.20 -3.70 -15.21
C VAL A 375 39.01 -3.49 -16.71
N SER A 376 40.09 -3.14 -17.42
CA SER A 376 40.04 -2.85 -18.85
C SER A 376 39.83 -4.12 -19.68
N PHE A 377 38.72 -4.17 -20.42
CA PHE A 377 38.63 -5.07 -21.58
C PHE A 377 39.31 -4.39 -22.77
N SER A 378 40.45 -4.95 -23.17
CA SER A 378 41.24 -4.47 -24.29
C SER A 378 40.50 -4.65 -25.61
N ALA A 379 40.46 -3.58 -26.42
CA ALA A 379 40.00 -3.68 -27.80
C ALA A 379 41.02 -4.49 -28.61
N ARG A 380 40.70 -5.75 -28.93
CA ARG A 380 41.43 -6.50 -29.96
C ARG A 380 40.97 -6.04 -31.34
N SER A 381 41.81 -5.26 -31.99
CA SER A 381 41.69 -4.91 -33.41
C SER A 381 42.15 -6.07 -34.31
N SER A 382 41.28 -6.52 -35.22
CA SER A 382 41.72 -7.24 -36.43
C SER A 382 40.64 -7.23 -37.53
N THR A 383 40.82 -6.30 -38.47
CA THR A 383 40.70 -6.46 -39.95
C THR A 383 39.49 -7.19 -40.57
N ASP A 384 38.76 -6.44 -41.39
CA ASP A 384 38.15 -6.78 -42.70
C ASP A 384 37.34 -8.07 -42.89
N ARG A 385 36.05 -7.86 -43.24
CA ARG A 385 35.61 -7.98 -44.66
C ARG A 385 34.29 -7.24 -44.91
N VAL A 386 34.23 -6.56 -46.06
CA VAL A 386 33.06 -5.79 -46.51
C VAL A 386 32.19 -6.64 -47.45
N SER A 387 30.89 -6.68 -47.21
CA SER A 387 29.84 -6.81 -48.23
C SER A 387 28.59 -6.05 -47.73
N GLY A 388 27.83 -5.42 -48.63
CA GLY A 388 26.93 -4.31 -48.26
C GLY A 388 25.47 -4.41 -48.70
N SER A 389 24.77 -3.28 -48.56
CA SER A 389 23.35 -3.02 -48.90
C SER A 389 22.31 -3.42 -47.81
N PRO A 390 21.12 -2.78 -47.75
CA PRO A 390 21.02 -1.56 -46.94
C PRO A 390 19.78 -1.48 -46.01
N GLY A 391 19.85 -0.55 -45.04
CA GLY A 391 18.69 0.24 -44.61
C GLY A 391 17.44 -0.48 -44.08
N GLY A 392 17.54 -1.14 -42.92
CA GLY A 392 16.37 -1.56 -42.14
C GLY A 392 16.44 -1.05 -40.70
N LEU A 393 15.40 -0.32 -40.25
CA LEU A 393 15.22 0.03 -38.83
C LEU A 393 14.78 -1.21 -38.03
N GLY A 394 15.71 -2.15 -37.87
CA GLY A 394 15.49 -3.41 -37.18
C GLY A 394 15.35 -3.21 -35.68
N LEU A 395 14.10 -3.19 -35.19
CA LEU A 395 13.77 -3.46 -33.80
C LEU A 395 14.40 -4.80 -33.40
N ARG A 396 15.49 -4.76 -32.63
CA ARG A 396 16.09 -5.95 -32.05
C ARG A 396 15.20 -6.44 -30.91
N GLN A 397 14.39 -7.44 -31.21
CA GLN A 397 13.72 -8.29 -30.23
C GLN A 397 14.75 -8.80 -29.20
N PHE A 398 14.39 -8.90 -27.91
CA PHE A 398 15.31 -9.37 -26.88
C PHE A 398 15.88 -10.75 -27.24
N SER A 399 17.16 -10.79 -27.63
CA SER A 399 17.84 -12.05 -27.94
C SER A 399 18.06 -12.83 -26.64
N LEU A 400 17.32 -13.93 -26.48
CA LEU A 400 17.46 -14.87 -25.35
C LEU A 400 18.86 -15.49 -25.21
N ASN A 401 19.82 -15.19 -26.09
CA ASN A 401 21.23 -15.60 -25.98
C ASN A 401 21.95 -15.07 -24.71
N LYS A 402 21.37 -14.11 -23.97
CA LYS A 402 21.79 -13.80 -22.59
C LYS A 402 21.47 -14.91 -21.57
N PHE A 403 20.67 -15.91 -21.94
CA PHE A 403 20.32 -17.10 -21.14
C PHE A 403 21.05 -18.36 -21.65
N SER A 404 22.32 -18.20 -22.02
CA SER A 404 23.24 -19.27 -22.42
C SER A 404 23.43 -20.33 -21.31
N PRO A 405 23.79 -21.59 -21.61
CA PRO A 405 24.19 -22.58 -20.60
C PRO A 405 25.28 -22.07 -19.63
N SER A 406 26.12 -21.12 -20.06
CA SER A 406 27.11 -20.47 -19.20
C SER A 406 26.50 -19.60 -18.09
N SER A 407 25.35 -18.95 -18.32
CA SER A 407 24.65 -18.17 -17.27
C SER A 407 23.91 -19.06 -16.27
N LEU A 408 23.52 -20.27 -16.68
CA LEU A 408 23.01 -21.29 -15.77
C LEU A 408 24.12 -21.84 -14.88
N LEU A 409 25.30 -22.12 -15.43
CA LEU A 409 26.47 -22.56 -14.66
C LEU A 409 26.98 -21.48 -13.69
N SER A 410 26.97 -20.20 -14.06
CA SER A 410 27.31 -19.12 -13.12
C SER A 410 26.26 -18.97 -12.02
N ALA A 411 24.96 -19.11 -12.32
CA ALA A 411 23.91 -19.11 -11.30
C ALA A 411 24.03 -20.30 -10.31
N VAL A 412 24.45 -21.48 -10.79
CA VAL A 412 24.72 -22.65 -9.92
C VAL A 412 25.96 -22.42 -9.02
N LYS A 413 27.02 -21.79 -9.54
CA LYS A 413 28.17 -21.38 -8.72
C LYS A 413 27.77 -20.36 -7.65
N LEU A 414 27.04 -19.32 -8.04
CA LEU A 414 26.61 -18.26 -7.14
C LEU A 414 25.70 -18.77 -6.01
N ARG A 415 24.89 -19.82 -6.27
CA ARG A 415 24.13 -20.54 -5.23
C ARG A 415 25.00 -21.31 -4.23
N ARG A 416 26.20 -21.77 -4.63
CA ARG A 416 27.18 -22.42 -3.73
C ARG A 416 27.97 -21.41 -2.90
N ASP A 417 28.35 -20.29 -3.50
CA ASP A 417 29.14 -19.23 -2.84
C ASP A 417 28.30 -18.45 -1.81
N GLY A 418 26.97 -18.59 -1.85
CA GLY A 418 26.04 -17.97 -0.92
C GLY A 418 25.92 -16.45 -1.08
N PRO A 419 25.07 -15.79 -0.28
CA PRO A 419 24.85 -14.34 -0.38
C PRO A 419 26.07 -13.52 0.08
N LEU A 420 26.96 -14.11 0.88
CA LEU A 420 28.19 -13.47 1.37
C LEU A 420 29.19 -13.14 0.26
N CYS A 421 29.07 -13.71 -0.95
CA CYS A 421 29.89 -13.30 -2.10
C CYS A 421 29.69 -11.82 -2.50
N LEU A 422 28.57 -11.20 -2.12
CA LEU A 422 28.35 -9.76 -2.28
C LEU A 422 29.36 -8.89 -1.52
N MET A 423 30.00 -9.43 -0.48
CA MET A 423 31.04 -8.71 0.27
C MET A 423 32.33 -8.47 -0.53
N THR A 424 32.54 -9.18 -1.66
CA THR A 424 33.71 -8.99 -2.53
C THR A 424 33.36 -8.31 -3.85
N GLU A 425 32.18 -8.57 -4.42
CA GLU A 425 31.75 -8.01 -5.70
C GLU A 425 30.22 -7.89 -5.76
N HIS A 426 29.70 -6.73 -6.14
CA HIS A 426 28.26 -6.55 -6.32
C HIS A 426 27.74 -7.32 -7.55
N LYS A 427 26.73 -8.18 -7.37
CA LYS A 427 26.15 -9.02 -8.43
C LYS A 427 24.64 -9.13 -8.30
N GLU A 428 23.92 -8.84 -9.39
CA GLU A 428 22.47 -9.07 -9.44
C GLU A 428 22.17 -10.58 -9.35
N ALA A 429 21.37 -10.97 -8.37
CA ALA A 429 21.29 -12.36 -7.93
C ALA A 429 20.07 -12.66 -7.06
N ILE A 430 19.77 -13.96 -6.89
CA ILE A 430 18.83 -14.45 -5.88
C ILE A 430 19.35 -15.72 -5.20
N TRP A 431 19.29 -15.73 -3.87
CA TRP A 431 19.51 -16.89 -3.02
C TRP A 431 18.20 -17.25 -2.34
N SER A 432 17.66 -18.42 -2.69
CA SER A 432 16.42 -18.95 -2.14
C SER A 432 16.39 -20.46 -2.34
N THR A 433 15.99 -21.19 -1.29
CA THR A 433 15.73 -22.64 -1.32
C THR A 433 14.34 -22.97 -1.89
N TYR A 434 13.46 -21.98 -2.04
CA TYR A 434 12.10 -22.17 -2.53
C TYR A 434 12.09 -22.55 -4.02
N SER A 435 11.31 -23.59 -4.35
CA SER A 435 11.13 -24.08 -5.72
C SER A 435 9.83 -23.54 -6.29
N ALA A 436 9.93 -22.54 -7.16
CA ALA A 436 8.76 -21.89 -7.77
C ALA A 436 7.85 -22.90 -8.47
N THR A 437 6.55 -22.83 -8.19
CA THR A 437 5.50 -23.63 -8.82
C THR A 437 5.27 -23.17 -10.25
N THR A 438 5.34 -21.87 -10.50
CA THR A 438 5.09 -21.20 -11.76
C THR A 438 6.37 -21.12 -12.59
N LYS A 439 6.23 -21.36 -13.89
CA LYS A 439 7.31 -21.32 -14.88
C LYS A 439 7.40 -19.91 -15.48
N PRO A 440 8.62 -19.42 -15.79
CA PRO A 440 8.79 -18.18 -16.54
C PRO A 440 8.09 -18.25 -17.90
N ASP A 441 7.32 -17.22 -18.23
CA ASP A 441 6.58 -17.17 -19.49
C ASP A 441 7.46 -16.58 -20.59
N THR A 442 8.05 -17.48 -21.37
CA THR A 442 8.95 -17.14 -22.49
C THR A 442 8.26 -16.29 -23.56
N SER A 443 6.93 -16.37 -23.70
CA SER A 443 6.19 -15.52 -24.65
C SER A 443 6.15 -14.06 -24.22
N ILE A 444 6.19 -13.78 -22.91
CA ILE A 444 6.29 -12.41 -22.38
C ILE A 444 7.71 -11.89 -22.55
N LEU A 445 8.70 -12.70 -22.16
CA LEU A 445 10.12 -12.34 -22.25
C LEU A 445 10.54 -12.05 -23.69
N ASN A 446 10.04 -12.83 -24.66
CA ASN A 446 10.26 -12.61 -26.09
C ASN A 446 9.55 -11.38 -26.67
N ARG A 447 8.58 -10.79 -25.96
CA ARG A 447 7.91 -9.53 -26.36
C ARG A 447 8.59 -8.29 -25.81
N LEU A 448 9.54 -8.44 -24.88
CA LEU A 448 10.33 -7.31 -24.40
C LEU A 448 11.24 -6.79 -25.53
N ILE A 449 11.45 -5.48 -25.57
CA ILE A 449 12.31 -4.82 -26.56
C ILE A 449 13.67 -4.55 -25.90
N ASP A 450 14.78 -5.03 -26.50
CA ASP A 450 16.11 -4.73 -25.94
C ASP A 450 16.50 -3.31 -26.33
N ALA A 451 16.60 -2.44 -25.33
CA ALA A 451 17.18 -1.13 -25.51
C ALA A 451 18.64 -1.28 -25.97
N GLY A 452 18.90 -0.88 -27.22
CA GLY A 452 20.25 -0.62 -27.67
C GLY A 452 20.93 0.46 -26.82
N VAL A 453 22.23 0.67 -27.02
CA VAL A 453 23.14 1.40 -26.11
C VAL A 453 22.91 2.93 -26.00
N SER A 454 21.71 3.43 -26.30
CA SER A 454 21.34 4.85 -26.24
C SER A 454 20.39 5.14 -25.07
N PRO A 455 20.80 5.95 -24.07
CA PRO A 455 20.06 6.10 -22.81
C PRO A 455 18.67 6.75 -22.96
N ARG A 456 18.43 7.57 -24.00
CA ARG A 456 17.10 8.14 -24.27
C ARG A 456 16.11 7.12 -24.84
N VAL A 457 16.61 6.15 -25.60
CA VAL A 457 15.82 5.03 -26.12
C VAL A 457 15.54 4.04 -24.99
N GLU A 458 16.52 3.84 -24.11
CA GLU A 458 16.41 2.98 -22.94
C GLU A 458 15.29 3.39 -21.98
N GLU A 459 15.21 4.66 -21.59
CA GLU A 459 14.13 5.17 -20.73
C GLU A 459 12.74 4.97 -21.36
N SER A 460 12.60 5.31 -22.64
CA SER A 460 11.33 5.17 -23.38
C SER A 460 10.90 3.69 -23.56
N MET A 461 11.85 2.78 -23.75
CA MET A 461 11.59 1.34 -23.86
C MET A 461 11.37 0.68 -22.50
N SER A 462 11.96 1.20 -21.42
CA SER A 462 11.71 0.72 -20.05
C SER A 462 10.22 0.84 -19.71
N VAL A 463 9.58 1.98 -20.02
CA VAL A 463 8.14 2.20 -19.81
C VAL A 463 7.29 1.15 -20.55
N VAL A 464 7.61 0.84 -21.80
CA VAL A 464 6.87 -0.16 -22.60
C VAL A 464 7.06 -1.58 -22.04
N ASN A 465 8.29 -1.96 -21.71
CA ASN A 465 8.61 -3.26 -21.13
C ASN A 465 7.98 -3.43 -19.73
N ASN A 466 8.00 -2.38 -18.89
CA ASN A 466 7.34 -2.33 -17.60
C ASN A 466 5.83 -2.60 -17.77
N GLU A 467 5.15 -1.88 -18.67
CA GLU A 467 3.71 -2.08 -18.93
C GLU A 467 3.37 -3.49 -19.47
N ILE A 468 4.24 -4.10 -20.28
CA ILE A 468 4.08 -5.51 -20.71
C ILE A 468 4.14 -6.46 -19.50
N LEU A 469 5.11 -6.27 -18.59
CA LEU A 469 5.24 -7.08 -17.38
C LEU A 469 4.07 -6.84 -16.41
N ARG A 470 3.69 -5.58 -16.17
CA ARG A 470 2.58 -5.20 -15.29
C ARG A 470 1.29 -5.88 -15.71
N ARG A 471 0.94 -5.82 -17.00
CA ARG A 471 -0.27 -6.47 -17.55
C ARG A 471 -0.25 -7.99 -17.38
N HIS A 472 0.91 -8.62 -17.59
CA HIS A 472 1.06 -10.07 -17.40
C HIS A 472 0.93 -10.50 -15.94
N PHE A 473 1.58 -9.81 -15.00
CA PHE A 473 1.47 -10.16 -13.57
C PHE A 473 0.10 -9.82 -12.97
N LEU A 474 -0.57 -8.78 -13.49
CA LEU A 474 -1.97 -8.48 -13.20
C LEU A 474 -2.89 -9.62 -13.66
N GLU A 475 -2.75 -10.08 -14.90
CA GLU A 475 -3.52 -11.22 -15.44
C GLU A 475 -3.23 -12.51 -14.65
N LEU A 476 -1.96 -12.77 -14.32
CA LEU A 476 -1.54 -13.94 -13.54
C LEU A 476 -2.19 -13.96 -12.15
N THR A 477 -2.14 -12.84 -11.43
CA THR A 477 -2.73 -12.73 -10.09
C THR A 477 -4.26 -12.77 -10.15
N THR A 478 -4.88 -12.12 -11.13
CA THR A 478 -6.34 -12.16 -11.32
C THR A 478 -6.82 -13.59 -11.57
N ASN A 479 -6.12 -14.37 -12.40
CA ASN A 479 -6.43 -15.78 -12.63
C ASN A 479 -6.20 -16.64 -11.37
N PHE A 480 -5.17 -16.36 -10.57
CA PHE A 480 -4.93 -17.05 -9.29
C PHE A 480 -6.01 -16.77 -8.24
N LEU A 481 -6.57 -15.56 -8.20
CA LEU A 481 -7.63 -15.20 -7.26
C LEU A 481 -9.04 -15.56 -7.76
N ALA A 482 -9.20 -15.92 -9.04
CA ALA A 482 -10.49 -16.26 -9.65
C ALA A 482 -11.28 -17.40 -8.95
N PRO A 483 -10.66 -18.49 -8.44
CA PRO A 483 -11.39 -19.56 -7.76
C PRO A 483 -12.14 -19.12 -6.50
N PHE A 484 -11.78 -17.99 -5.90
CA PHE A 484 -12.48 -17.43 -4.74
C PHE A 484 -13.76 -16.67 -5.11
N GLY A 485 -13.98 -16.36 -6.39
CA GLY A 485 -15.14 -15.61 -6.88
C GLY A 485 -16.52 -16.06 -6.34
N PRO A 486 -16.82 -17.37 -6.23
CA PRO A 486 -18.09 -17.85 -5.68
C PRO A 486 -18.42 -17.37 -4.25
N TYR A 487 -17.41 -17.17 -3.39
CA TYR A 487 -17.61 -16.69 -2.01
C TYR A 487 -17.92 -15.19 -1.90
N PHE A 488 -17.86 -14.47 -3.03
CA PHE A 488 -18.16 -13.04 -3.16
C PHE A 488 -19.38 -12.80 -4.06
N ARG A 489 -20.14 -13.84 -4.42
CA ARG A 489 -21.33 -13.70 -5.28
C ARG A 489 -22.46 -13.03 -4.51
N THR A 490 -22.72 -11.77 -4.85
CA THR A 490 -23.88 -11.02 -4.38
C THR A 490 -25.18 -11.61 -4.93
N THR A 491 -26.24 -11.51 -4.14
CA THR A 491 -27.61 -11.88 -4.53
C THR A 491 -28.51 -10.64 -4.50
N ALA A 492 -29.39 -10.50 -5.49
CA ALA A 492 -30.49 -9.54 -5.45
C ALA A 492 -31.79 -10.29 -5.08
N PRO A 493 -32.81 -9.62 -4.52
CA PRO A 493 -34.12 -10.23 -4.33
C PRO A 493 -34.70 -10.72 -5.66
N SER A 494 -35.25 -11.94 -5.67
CA SER A 494 -35.93 -12.49 -6.84
C SER A 494 -37.16 -11.65 -7.21
N GLU A 495 -37.45 -11.53 -8.51
CA GLU A 495 -38.66 -10.83 -8.97
C GLU A 495 -39.92 -11.51 -8.43
N GLY A 496 -40.72 -10.77 -7.66
CA GLY A 496 -41.91 -11.28 -6.97
C GLY A 496 -41.73 -11.70 -5.52
N SER A 497 -40.49 -11.77 -5.00
CA SER A 497 -40.23 -11.98 -3.56
C SER A 497 -40.24 -10.67 -2.77
N SER A 498 -40.52 -10.72 -1.47
CA SER A 498 -40.43 -9.54 -0.59
C SER A 498 -38.98 -9.08 -0.43
N PRO A 499 -38.66 -7.80 -0.69
CA PRO A 499 -37.35 -7.24 -0.39
C PRO A 499 -37.23 -6.80 1.08
N TYR A 500 -38.31 -6.89 1.87
CA TYR A 500 -38.37 -6.54 3.30
C TYR A 500 -37.99 -7.74 4.19
N VAL A 501 -37.01 -8.50 3.75
CA VAL A 501 -36.34 -9.58 4.49
C VAL A 501 -34.86 -9.18 4.64
N ASP A 502 -34.17 -9.78 5.61
CA ASP A 502 -32.71 -9.65 5.69
C ASP A 502 -32.03 -10.31 4.48
N PRO A 503 -30.99 -9.70 3.90
CA PRO A 503 -30.28 -10.28 2.77
C PRO A 503 -29.58 -11.60 3.20
N PRO A 504 -29.58 -12.65 2.36
CA PRO A 504 -28.98 -13.92 2.72
C PRO A 504 -27.45 -13.75 2.89
N PRO A 505 -26.84 -14.38 3.91
CA PRO A 505 -25.40 -14.24 4.14
C PRO A 505 -24.60 -14.80 2.95
N LEU A 506 -23.47 -14.15 2.65
CA LEU A 506 -22.56 -14.66 1.61
C LEU A 506 -22.02 -16.06 1.98
N PRO A 507 -21.70 -16.91 1.00
CA PRO A 507 -21.30 -18.30 1.26
C PRO A 507 -20.13 -18.38 2.27
N PRO A 508 -20.22 -19.24 3.31
CA PRO A 508 -19.13 -19.42 4.27
C PRO A 508 -17.87 -19.93 3.56
N PHE A 509 -16.70 -19.68 4.14
CA PHE A 509 -15.43 -20.13 3.58
C PHE A 509 -14.82 -21.20 4.47
N ASN A 510 -14.61 -22.39 3.90
CA ASN A 510 -13.90 -23.51 4.52
C ASN A 510 -12.69 -23.88 3.64
N VAL A 511 -11.52 -24.04 4.26
CA VAL A 511 -10.25 -24.29 3.57
C VAL A 511 -10.23 -25.67 2.88
N ASP A 512 -10.69 -26.71 3.57
CA ASP A 512 -10.61 -28.09 3.06
C ASP A 512 -11.66 -28.33 1.96
N GLU A 513 -12.87 -27.79 2.12
CA GLU A 513 -13.90 -27.79 1.07
C GLU A 513 -13.42 -27.05 -0.18
N PHE A 514 -12.81 -25.87 -0.01
CA PHE A 514 -12.24 -25.09 -1.11
C PHE A 514 -11.13 -25.86 -1.84
N LEU A 515 -10.17 -26.43 -1.10
CA LEU A 515 -9.06 -27.18 -1.70
C LEU A 515 -9.53 -28.45 -2.40
N SER A 516 -10.53 -29.15 -1.84
CA SER A 516 -11.15 -30.33 -2.45
C SER A 516 -11.87 -29.98 -3.76
N SER A 517 -12.74 -28.97 -3.74
CA SER A 517 -13.43 -28.49 -4.95
C SER A 517 -12.46 -27.97 -6.01
N LEU A 518 -11.34 -27.39 -5.59
CA LEU A 518 -10.29 -26.92 -6.48
C LEU A 518 -9.45 -28.06 -7.07
N SER A 519 -9.20 -29.16 -6.34
CA SER A 519 -8.56 -30.36 -6.91
C SER A 519 -9.40 -31.00 -8.02
N ASP A 520 -10.73 -31.04 -7.85
CA ASP A 520 -11.64 -31.63 -8.84
C ASP A 520 -11.77 -30.77 -10.11
N ARG A 521 -11.83 -29.44 -9.94
CA ARG A 521 -12.01 -28.48 -11.06
C ARG A 521 -10.69 -28.09 -11.74
N GLY A 522 -9.58 -28.18 -11.02
CA GLY A 522 -8.28 -27.65 -11.41
C GLY A 522 -8.19 -26.11 -11.39
N PRO A 523 -6.98 -25.53 -11.53
CA PRO A 523 -6.72 -24.10 -11.41
C PRO A 523 -7.09 -23.29 -12.66
N GLY A 524 -7.91 -23.85 -13.55
CA GLY A 524 -8.27 -23.25 -14.84
C GLY A 524 -7.18 -23.32 -15.92
N LYS A 525 -7.61 -23.19 -17.18
CA LYS A 525 -6.78 -23.39 -18.38
C LYS A 525 -5.58 -22.43 -18.49
N PHE A 526 -5.68 -21.23 -17.91
CA PHE A 526 -4.61 -20.22 -17.97
C PHE A 526 -3.42 -20.60 -17.08
N LEU A 527 -3.69 -20.95 -15.81
CA LEU A 527 -2.67 -21.32 -14.83
C LEU A 527 -2.09 -22.71 -15.09
N LEU A 528 -2.91 -23.67 -15.52
CA LEU A 528 -2.46 -25.04 -15.79
C LEU A 528 -1.33 -25.10 -16.85
N LYS A 529 -1.30 -24.16 -17.80
CA LYS A 529 -0.21 -24.02 -18.78
C LYS A 529 1.10 -23.46 -18.20
N ARG A 530 1.03 -22.77 -17.06
CA ARG A 530 2.12 -21.99 -16.46
C ARG A 530 2.66 -22.58 -15.15
N MET A 531 1.85 -23.35 -14.43
CA MET A 531 2.22 -24.00 -13.18
C MET A 531 2.73 -25.43 -13.38
N LYS A 532 3.49 -25.92 -12.40
CA LYS A 532 3.88 -27.33 -12.21
C LYS A 532 2.75 -28.10 -11.50
N SER A 533 2.89 -29.41 -11.38
CA SER A 533 1.90 -30.30 -10.76
C SER A 533 1.61 -30.01 -9.28
N ASN A 534 2.53 -29.37 -8.55
CA ASN A 534 2.39 -29.02 -7.13
C ASN A 534 1.53 -27.75 -6.88
N TRP A 535 0.75 -27.29 -7.86
CA TRP A 535 -0.03 -26.05 -7.78
C TRP A 535 -1.03 -26.00 -6.62
N LEU A 536 -1.54 -27.14 -6.14
CA LEU A 536 -2.47 -27.19 -5.01
C LEU A 536 -1.77 -26.84 -3.67
N ASP A 537 -0.50 -27.20 -3.51
CA ASP A 537 0.31 -26.79 -2.36
C ASP A 537 0.53 -25.27 -2.33
N PHE A 538 0.67 -24.65 -3.50
CA PHE A 538 0.80 -23.20 -3.61
C PHE A 538 -0.47 -22.46 -3.11
N TYR A 539 -1.67 -22.97 -3.43
CA TYR A 539 -2.90 -22.46 -2.81
C TYR A 539 -2.93 -22.70 -1.30
N ARG A 540 -2.53 -23.88 -0.80
CA ARG A 540 -2.46 -24.16 0.65
C ARG A 540 -1.52 -23.17 1.38
N ARG A 541 -0.35 -22.86 0.81
CA ARG A 541 0.58 -21.83 1.34
C ARG A 541 -0.03 -20.44 1.33
N PHE A 542 -0.69 -20.05 0.24
CA PHE A 542 -1.37 -18.75 0.16
C PHE A 542 -2.45 -18.59 1.23
N LEU A 543 -3.29 -19.61 1.43
CA LEU A 543 -4.37 -19.61 2.45
C LEU A 543 -3.82 -19.47 3.87
N ASN A 544 -2.67 -20.09 4.16
CA ASN A 544 -1.97 -19.97 5.44
C ASN A 544 -1.14 -18.66 5.56
N GLY A 545 -0.92 -17.96 4.45
CA GLY A 545 -0.08 -16.77 4.39
C GLY A 545 -0.76 -15.49 4.89
N PRO A 546 0.01 -14.47 5.30
CA PRO A 546 -0.50 -13.23 5.88
C PRO A 546 -1.34 -12.39 4.92
N ASN A 547 -1.22 -12.60 3.60
CA ASN A 547 -1.97 -11.84 2.61
C ASN A 547 -3.42 -12.30 2.44
N PHE A 548 -3.71 -13.59 2.61
CA PHE A 548 -5.01 -14.15 2.23
C PHE A 548 -6.16 -13.57 3.07
N MET A 549 -6.10 -13.70 4.40
CA MET A 549 -7.26 -13.33 5.23
C MET A 549 -7.58 -11.82 5.21
N PRO A 550 -6.61 -10.88 5.25
CA PRO A 550 -6.89 -9.46 5.09
C PRO A 550 -7.46 -9.10 3.71
N TRP A 551 -7.01 -9.76 2.63
CA TRP A 551 -7.60 -9.60 1.31
C TRP A 551 -9.01 -10.18 1.24
N PHE A 552 -9.23 -11.40 1.73
CA PHE A 552 -10.51 -12.09 1.70
C PHE A 552 -11.59 -11.34 2.48
N ARG A 553 -11.26 -10.83 3.68
CA ARG A 553 -12.16 -9.97 4.48
C ARG A 553 -12.53 -8.69 3.74
N ARG A 554 -11.57 -7.99 3.11
CA ARG A 554 -11.84 -6.79 2.31
C ARG A 554 -12.74 -7.09 1.10
N ARG A 555 -12.46 -8.16 0.36
CA ARG A 555 -13.29 -8.58 -0.79
C ARG A 555 -14.70 -9.01 -0.37
N ARG A 556 -14.84 -9.68 0.77
CA ARG A 556 -16.15 -10.02 1.34
C ARG A 556 -16.91 -8.77 1.78
N ALA A 557 -16.30 -7.85 2.52
CA ALA A 557 -16.95 -6.60 2.95
C ALA A 557 -17.45 -5.74 1.77
N VAL A 558 -16.69 -5.67 0.67
CA VAL A 558 -17.12 -5.01 -0.57
C VAL A 558 -18.32 -5.73 -1.21
N ALA A 559 -18.34 -7.06 -1.20
CA ALA A 559 -19.49 -7.83 -1.69
C ALA A 559 -20.72 -7.68 -0.76
N GLU A 560 -20.55 -7.64 0.55
CA GLU A 560 -21.62 -7.37 1.53
C GLU A 560 -22.22 -5.97 1.32
N GLN A 561 -21.38 -4.95 1.13
CA GLN A 561 -21.81 -3.59 0.82
C GLN A 561 -22.57 -3.51 -0.51
N GLU A 562 -22.08 -4.16 -1.57
CA GLU A 562 -22.76 -4.20 -2.86
C GLU A 562 -24.09 -4.99 -2.80
N GLN A 563 -24.16 -6.04 -1.97
CA GLN A 563 -25.42 -6.72 -1.70
C GLN A 563 -26.41 -5.81 -0.95
N ASP A 564 -25.99 -5.14 0.13
CA ASP A 564 -26.79 -4.15 0.85
C ASP A 564 -27.32 -3.06 -0.11
N ARG A 565 -26.50 -2.59 -1.06
CA ARG A 565 -26.87 -1.61 -2.11
C ARG A 565 -27.94 -2.15 -3.06
N LEU A 566 -27.77 -3.38 -3.57
CA LEU A 566 -28.75 -4.03 -4.45
C LEU A 566 -30.10 -4.25 -3.74
N TRP A 567 -30.08 -4.66 -2.48
CA TRP A 567 -31.28 -4.85 -1.66
C TRP A 567 -31.95 -3.52 -1.32
N LYS A 568 -31.19 -2.46 -0.99
CA LYS A 568 -31.71 -1.09 -0.83
C LYS A 568 -32.40 -0.61 -2.12
N HIS A 569 -31.78 -0.79 -3.27
CA HIS A 569 -32.37 -0.43 -4.57
C HIS A 569 -33.67 -1.21 -4.85
N ALA A 570 -33.71 -2.51 -4.58
CA ALA A 570 -34.91 -3.32 -4.73
C ALA A 570 -36.06 -2.85 -3.81
N ARG A 571 -35.77 -2.52 -2.55
CA ARG A 571 -36.75 -1.91 -1.61
C ARG A 571 -37.27 -0.56 -2.12
N MET A 572 -36.41 0.26 -2.72
CA MET A 572 -36.80 1.55 -3.29
C MET A 572 -37.72 1.42 -4.52
N LYS A 573 -37.61 0.33 -5.29
CA LYS A 573 -38.47 0.05 -6.45
C LYS A 573 -39.79 -0.67 -6.07
N ALA A 574 -39.84 -1.34 -4.93
CA ALA A 574 -40.97 -2.19 -4.56
C ALA A 574 -42.19 -1.42 -4.03
N ASP A 575 -43.36 -1.76 -4.57
CA ASP A 575 -44.67 -1.36 -4.05
C ASP A 575 -45.08 -2.30 -2.90
N ILE A 576 -45.11 -1.75 -1.69
CA ILE A 576 -45.48 -2.48 -0.47
C ILE A 576 -46.94 -2.94 -0.48
N GLN A 577 -47.87 -2.20 -1.11
CA GLN A 577 -49.31 -2.53 -1.07
C GLN A 577 -49.60 -3.81 -1.84
N GLN A 578 -48.97 -3.96 -3.01
CA GLN A 578 -49.06 -5.18 -3.82
C GLN A 578 -48.44 -6.40 -3.12
N LEU A 579 -47.39 -6.18 -2.31
CA LEU A 579 -46.74 -7.23 -1.54
C LEU A 579 -47.59 -7.68 -0.35
N ILE A 580 -48.07 -6.75 0.49
CA ILE A 580 -48.90 -7.06 1.66
C ILE A 580 -50.15 -7.87 1.25
N SER A 581 -50.78 -7.54 0.12
CA SER A 581 -51.98 -8.25 -0.37
C SER A 581 -51.81 -9.76 -0.63
N LYS A 582 -50.57 -10.26 -0.63
CA LYS A 582 -50.20 -11.66 -0.88
C LYS A 582 -49.53 -12.33 0.32
N MET A 583 -49.36 -11.62 1.43
CA MET A 583 -48.64 -12.08 2.63
C MET A 583 -49.60 -12.58 3.71
N SER A 584 -49.13 -13.52 4.52
CA SER A 584 -49.76 -13.88 5.79
C SER A 584 -49.51 -12.82 6.87
N GLU A 585 -50.35 -12.76 7.90
CA GLU A 585 -50.20 -11.79 9.01
C GLU A 585 -48.82 -11.88 9.70
N LEU A 586 -48.23 -13.07 9.76
CA LEU A 586 -46.88 -13.29 10.30
C LEU A 586 -45.80 -12.64 9.41
N GLU A 587 -45.87 -12.82 8.09
CA GLU A 587 -44.94 -12.19 7.14
C GLU A 587 -45.09 -10.65 7.10
N ILE A 588 -46.30 -10.14 7.37
CA ILE A 588 -46.58 -8.70 7.52
C ILE A 588 -45.91 -8.16 8.79
N VAL A 589 -46.00 -8.88 9.92
CA VAL A 589 -45.30 -8.52 11.17
C VAL A 589 -43.77 -8.61 11.03
N ASP A 590 -43.24 -9.63 10.35
CA ASP A 590 -41.80 -9.74 10.09
C ASP A 590 -41.31 -8.59 9.19
N SER A 591 -42.07 -8.27 8.13
CA SER A 591 -41.80 -7.12 7.27
C SER A 591 -41.82 -5.80 8.06
N PHE A 592 -42.75 -5.63 9.01
CA PHE A 592 -42.79 -4.48 9.91
C PHE A 592 -41.49 -4.35 10.73
N ASN A 593 -41.06 -5.44 11.39
CA ASN A 593 -39.84 -5.47 12.20
C ASN A 593 -38.58 -5.20 11.36
N VAL A 594 -38.54 -5.66 10.11
CA VAL A 594 -37.43 -5.36 9.17
C VAL A 594 -37.44 -3.89 8.75
N ILE A 595 -38.59 -3.32 8.37
CA ILE A 595 -38.71 -1.91 7.96
C ILE A 595 -38.36 -0.98 9.13
N GLU A 596 -38.84 -1.26 10.34
CA GLU A 596 -38.50 -0.50 11.56
C GLU A 596 -36.98 -0.46 11.77
N ARG A 597 -36.33 -1.63 11.75
CA ARG A 597 -34.88 -1.78 11.94
C ARG A 597 -34.07 -1.05 10.87
N LEU A 598 -34.52 -1.08 9.62
CA LEU A 598 -33.89 -0.34 8.51
C LEU A 598 -34.09 1.18 8.64
N LEU A 599 -35.28 1.63 9.02
CA LEU A 599 -35.58 3.05 9.25
C LEU A 599 -34.74 3.61 10.40
N LEU A 600 -34.62 2.89 11.51
CA LEU A 600 -33.74 3.26 12.63
C LEU A 600 -32.26 3.38 12.20
N ARG A 601 -31.76 2.45 11.36
CA ARG A 601 -30.39 2.48 10.82
C ARG A 601 -30.17 3.74 9.95
N GLU A 602 -31.10 4.08 9.06
CA GLU A 602 -31.00 5.28 8.21
C GLU A 602 -31.14 6.60 9.00
N VAL A 603 -32.06 6.67 9.98
CA VAL A 603 -32.18 7.84 10.87
C VAL A 603 -30.90 8.06 11.69
N GLN A 604 -30.25 6.99 12.15
CA GLN A 604 -28.97 7.09 12.87
C GLN A 604 -27.81 7.53 11.95
N LEU A 605 -27.82 7.15 10.66
CA LEU A 605 -26.86 7.63 9.65
C LEU A 605 -27.03 9.11 9.31
N GLN A 606 -28.25 9.64 9.37
CA GLN A 606 -28.52 11.07 9.20
C GLN A 606 -28.02 11.87 10.42
N GLN A 607 -28.26 11.38 11.64
CA GLN A 607 -27.79 12.02 12.88
C GLN A 607 -26.26 12.05 13.01
N SER A 608 -25.54 11.11 12.40
CA SER A 608 -24.07 11.09 12.38
C SER A 608 -23.44 11.95 11.28
N GLY A 609 -24.24 12.69 10.50
CA GLY A 609 -23.75 13.56 9.41
C GLY A 609 -23.25 12.79 8.18
N ASN A 610 -23.49 11.49 8.11
CA ASN A 610 -23.01 10.60 7.05
C ASN A 610 -24.11 10.20 6.04
N GLY A 611 -25.26 10.88 6.08
CA GLY A 611 -26.41 10.63 5.21
C GLY A 611 -26.40 11.52 3.97
N GLY A 612 -26.23 10.92 2.78
CA GLY A 612 -26.45 11.60 1.50
C GLY A 612 -27.92 11.87 1.18
N VAL A 613 -28.18 12.57 0.06
CA VAL A 613 -29.54 12.89 -0.42
C VAL A 613 -30.42 11.64 -0.52
N ASP A 614 -29.85 10.53 -0.97
CA ASP A 614 -30.51 9.23 -1.10
C ASP A 614 -30.97 8.64 0.25
N SER A 615 -30.31 8.97 1.37
CA SER A 615 -30.75 8.54 2.71
C SER A 615 -32.06 9.23 3.10
N MET A 616 -32.24 10.52 2.79
CA MET A 616 -33.50 11.23 3.10
C MET A 616 -34.68 10.64 2.31
N ALA A 617 -34.49 10.38 1.01
CA ALA A 617 -35.48 9.71 0.18
C ALA A 617 -35.79 8.29 0.69
N THR A 618 -34.77 7.55 1.15
CA THR A 618 -34.92 6.21 1.76
C THR A 618 -35.75 6.27 3.04
N CYS A 619 -35.42 7.15 3.99
CA CYS A 619 -36.19 7.35 5.22
C CYS A 619 -37.65 7.67 4.93
N GLN A 620 -37.93 8.60 4.01
CA GLN A 620 -39.31 8.93 3.63
C GLN A 620 -40.06 7.72 3.05
N LYS A 621 -39.42 6.92 2.19
CA LYS A 621 -40.06 5.72 1.64
C LYS A 621 -40.33 4.69 2.73
N LEU A 622 -39.33 4.34 3.54
CA LEU A 622 -39.47 3.38 4.63
C LEU A 622 -40.53 3.81 5.66
N THR A 623 -40.67 5.11 5.97
CA THR A 623 -41.77 5.61 6.82
C THR A 623 -43.15 5.42 6.17
N ARG A 624 -43.30 5.65 4.85
CA ARG A 624 -44.56 5.37 4.14
C ARG A 624 -44.86 3.87 4.12
N ASP A 625 -43.85 3.04 3.86
CA ASP A 625 -43.99 1.58 3.84
C ASP A 625 -44.35 1.03 5.23
N LEU A 626 -43.74 1.55 6.31
CA LEU A 626 -44.03 1.16 7.69
C LEU A 626 -45.49 1.48 8.09
N ARG A 627 -46.00 2.66 7.70
CA ARG A 627 -47.41 3.04 7.91
C ARG A 627 -48.36 2.18 7.09
N ALA A 628 -47.99 1.85 5.85
CA ALA A 628 -48.78 0.96 5.00
C ALA A 628 -48.94 -0.44 5.62
N VAL A 629 -47.84 -1.01 6.14
CA VAL A 629 -47.84 -2.29 6.86
C VAL A 629 -48.66 -2.19 8.16
N PHE A 630 -48.45 -1.14 8.96
CA PHE A 630 -49.18 -0.95 10.23
C PHE A 630 -50.71 -0.92 10.05
N ASN A 631 -51.19 -0.21 9.03
CA ASN A 631 -52.63 -0.04 8.77
C ASN A 631 -53.36 -1.34 8.38
N VAL A 632 -52.64 -2.40 7.97
CA VAL A 632 -53.21 -3.69 7.59
C VAL A 632 -53.22 -4.71 8.74
N LEU A 633 -52.44 -4.48 9.79
CA LEU A 633 -52.41 -5.34 10.99
C LEU A 633 -53.73 -5.32 11.76
N SER A 634 -54.03 -6.42 12.46
CA SER A 634 -55.15 -6.52 13.40
C SER A 634 -55.04 -5.49 14.54
N LYS A 635 -56.18 -5.07 15.11
CA LYS A 635 -56.23 -4.02 16.15
C LYS A 635 -55.40 -4.38 17.38
N ASP A 636 -55.50 -5.62 17.84
CA ASP A 636 -54.74 -6.14 18.98
C ASP A 636 -53.22 -6.05 18.73
N MET A 637 -52.79 -6.33 17.49
CA MET A 637 -51.40 -6.18 17.06
C MET A 637 -50.97 -4.70 16.94
N GLN A 638 -51.86 -3.82 16.45
CA GLN A 638 -51.61 -2.38 16.42
C GLN A 638 -51.41 -1.80 17.82
N GLU A 639 -52.25 -2.20 18.79
CA GLU A 639 -52.11 -1.81 20.20
C GLU A 639 -50.81 -2.33 20.81
N LEU A 640 -50.46 -3.60 20.55
CA LEU A 640 -49.17 -4.18 20.96
C LEU A 640 -47.97 -3.42 20.38
N MET A 641 -48.01 -3.04 19.09
CA MET A 641 -46.94 -2.27 18.45
C MET A 641 -46.84 -0.84 19.00
N LEU A 642 -47.97 -0.20 19.29
CA LEU A 642 -48.04 1.16 19.88
C LEU A 642 -47.63 1.21 21.36
N SER A 643 -47.61 0.08 22.07
CA SER A 643 -47.13 0.00 23.45
C SER A 643 -45.64 0.38 23.61
N ASN A 644 -44.85 0.24 22.53
CA ASN A 644 -43.46 0.67 22.50
C ASN A 644 -43.37 2.17 22.09
N PRO A 645 -42.86 3.07 22.94
CA PRO A 645 -42.79 4.50 22.64
C PRO A 645 -41.91 4.84 21.43
N GLN A 646 -40.92 4.01 21.09
CA GLN A 646 -40.09 4.19 19.88
C GLN A 646 -40.86 3.86 18.59
N ARG A 647 -41.73 2.84 18.63
CA ARG A 647 -42.63 2.52 17.49
C ARG A 647 -43.68 3.60 17.30
N ALA A 648 -44.25 4.08 18.40
CA ALA A 648 -45.25 5.14 18.38
C ALA A 648 -44.71 6.46 17.80
N SER A 649 -43.45 6.83 18.05
CA SER A 649 -42.86 8.05 17.48
C SER A 649 -42.58 7.93 15.97
N LEU A 650 -42.04 6.80 15.52
CA LEU A 650 -41.80 6.52 14.09
C LEU A 650 -43.10 6.53 13.26
N LEU A 651 -44.18 5.96 13.80
CA LEU A 651 -45.47 5.90 13.11
C LEU A 651 -46.19 7.26 13.05
N ARG A 652 -46.20 8.02 14.15
CA ARG A 652 -46.88 9.33 14.23
C ARG A 652 -46.29 10.34 13.23
N GLY A 653 -44.96 10.39 13.14
CA GLY A 653 -44.24 11.40 12.36
C GLY A 653 -44.38 12.82 12.92
N SER A 654 -43.44 13.69 12.56
CA SER A 654 -43.55 15.12 12.81
C SER A 654 -44.78 15.69 12.09
N PRO A 655 -45.52 16.66 12.67
CA PRO A 655 -46.37 17.53 11.87
C PRO A 655 -45.51 18.29 10.85
N GLU A 656 -46.14 18.67 9.74
CA GLU A 656 -45.53 19.30 8.55
C GLU A 656 -44.77 20.61 8.85
#